data_AF-A0A192B1H3-F1
#
_entry.id   AF-A0A192B1H3-F1
#
_cell.length_a   1.000
_cell.length_b   1.000
_cell.length_c   1.000
_cell.angle_alpha   90.00
_cell.angle_beta   90.00
_cell.angle_gamma   90.00
#
_symmetry.space_group_name_H-M   'P 1'
#
loop_
_entity.id
_entity.type
_entity.pdbx_description
1 polymer ?
#
loop_
_entity_poly.entity_id
_entity_poly.type
_entity_poly.pdbx_seq_one_letter_code
_entity_poly.pdbx_strand_id
1 'polypeptide(L)'
;MREIATLEQSLGDAERYVSRTTYGDASSAACNGCAQIVRLDDEAGTVTFPSFGLSGQPLSEQRRFLATLDAPDWPEDIDERDALLEDITYQTCWQYDATDALVSQTDAVGNTQRHLYAVDATLRGSTWEPRDGEAITLVVDVTVDALGRIVAQTLGNGVTQNAIFDTASERLSRIACQTSDGASLQDVSYEYDPAGNVVKITDAMVPVRFWRNRRVDGMQTFAYDSLSQLIEATGRESATRPPFPGLPDWIPVPDATRTTPYTQTFSYDAGGNLVEAAHTSDTRGQSWKQRFAVSRMSNRSVLWDSGSPEPDIEASFDPSGNPLTLTTGQPIRWITANRLAAVTFMTRDDGPADEERYVYDAQGDRVRKVGTRLAASTVNVRETRYLHGLELRRDSATGEVMHVAMLDAGRTRVQVYVWEAGLPARVENHQVRYVLADHLESATVEIDANADVVSRENYYAFGGTSWRAAASEIAAGYRTIRYAGHEQDATGLSYYGQRYHAPWLHRWLNPDPAGNVDGLNRYRFVANNPLTLADRDGRQAVTMVYGMADVRAPYLEVYNRVHQSGDLVRFRINDLNGALGITDRGALKKIQKGIEVKRKHVKRLMRYVPHFHAQTAASLLQRWSTHLQSRADTLSMHHRFGNDTEDGRFAHLQKIVKKNLSINSGGRLWNIAGRGRADMRLRQHAHDLRDREVRKPLEGDTLDSVLEVAFDNAFFRRVSKIGLEWARMEGPERVPVEFLVYSKDANGNYQNFDDVGAKPSAQAHAAWMDTSVDDAGPNYFPITMSEYRTVRKLAMTVQVIRAPVEL
;
A
#
# COMPACT_ATOMS: atom_id res chain seq x y z
N MET A 1 13.22 -13.55 21.32
CA MET A 1 11.95 -13.22 22.01
C MET A 1 10.88 -13.05 20.94
N ARG A 2 9.68 -13.55 21.17
CA ARG A 2 8.53 -13.42 20.27
C ARG A 2 7.42 -12.69 21.04
N GLU A 3 6.66 -11.85 20.36
CA GLU A 3 5.52 -11.16 20.98
C GLU A 3 4.41 -12.16 21.26
N ILE A 4 3.90 -12.19 22.48
CA ILE A 4 2.86 -13.15 22.92
C ILE A 4 1.55 -12.46 23.31
N ALA A 5 1.60 -11.17 23.63
CA ALA A 5 0.43 -10.37 23.96
C ALA A 5 0.75 -8.87 23.91
N THR A 6 -0.25 -8.05 23.61
CA THR A 6 -0.21 -6.59 23.79
C THR A 6 -1.16 -6.19 24.91
N LEU A 7 -0.64 -5.40 25.85
CA LEU A 7 -1.42 -4.78 26.91
C LEU A 7 -1.71 -3.32 26.58
N GLU A 8 -2.84 -2.86 27.06
CA GLU A 8 -3.25 -1.47 26.96
C GLU A 8 -3.80 -0.97 28.29
N GLN A 9 -3.49 0.28 28.63
CA GLN A 9 -3.97 0.92 29.83
C GLN A 9 -4.27 2.39 29.57
N SER A 10 -5.53 2.78 29.74
CA SER A 10 -5.95 4.18 29.81
C SER A 10 -5.67 4.76 31.19
N LEU A 11 -5.46 6.07 31.27
CA LEU A 11 -5.19 6.74 32.55
C LEU A 11 -6.39 6.60 33.50
N GLY A 12 -6.20 5.85 34.58
CA GLY A 12 -7.25 5.62 35.59
C GLY A 12 -8.02 4.30 35.44
N ASP A 13 -7.80 3.57 34.35
CA ASP A 13 -8.43 2.28 34.07
C ASP A 13 -7.48 1.11 34.39
N ALA A 14 -8.06 -0.09 34.52
CA ALA A 14 -7.30 -1.32 34.64
C ALA A 14 -6.55 -1.66 33.34
N GLU A 15 -5.42 -2.36 33.45
CA GLU A 15 -4.73 -2.93 32.29
C GLU A 15 -5.61 -3.99 31.64
N ARG A 16 -5.65 -4.01 30.30
CA ARG A 16 -6.37 -4.99 29.50
C ARG A 16 -5.48 -5.61 28.43
N TYR A 17 -5.68 -6.89 28.13
CA TYR A 17 -5.02 -7.59 27.03
C TYR A 17 -5.80 -7.42 25.75
N VAL A 18 -5.37 -6.50 24.88
CA VAL A 18 -6.05 -6.21 23.60
C VAL A 18 -5.64 -7.16 22.47
N SER A 19 -4.51 -7.85 22.62
CA SER A 19 -4.13 -8.92 21.69
C SER A 19 -3.34 -10.05 22.37
N ARG A 20 -3.43 -11.25 21.80
CA ARG A 20 -2.61 -12.42 22.16
C ARG A 20 -2.19 -13.20 20.92
N THR A 21 -0.96 -13.70 20.91
CA THR A 21 -0.38 -14.41 19.77
C THR A 21 0.10 -15.81 20.17
N THR A 22 -0.31 -16.82 19.41
CA THR A 22 0.13 -18.22 19.57
C THR A 22 0.96 -18.65 18.37
N TYR A 23 2.12 -19.25 18.63
CA TYR A 23 3.03 -19.74 17.60
C TYR A 23 2.98 -21.26 17.49
N GLY A 24 3.04 -21.80 16.27
CA GLY A 24 3.11 -23.23 16.03
C GLY A 24 4.40 -23.83 16.58
N ASP A 25 4.29 -25.03 17.15
CA ASP A 25 5.40 -25.80 17.68
C ASP A 25 5.75 -26.97 16.73
N ALA A 26 6.47 -27.99 17.22
CA ALA A 26 6.83 -29.15 16.44
C ALA A 26 5.61 -29.96 15.95
N SER A 27 4.46 -29.86 16.62
CA SER A 27 3.22 -30.53 16.20
C SER A 27 2.65 -29.92 14.91
N SER A 28 2.95 -28.66 14.61
CA SER A 28 2.49 -27.95 13.41
C SER A 28 3.35 -28.23 12.17
N ALA A 29 4.36 -29.11 12.26
CA ALA A 29 5.32 -29.37 11.18
C ALA A 29 4.66 -29.90 9.89
N ALA A 30 3.63 -30.75 10.04
CA ALA A 30 2.90 -31.34 8.90
C ALA A 30 2.18 -30.28 8.05
N CYS A 31 1.87 -29.11 8.61
CA CYS A 31 1.19 -28.00 7.95
C CYS A 31 2.11 -26.81 7.68
N ASN A 32 3.44 -27.00 7.77
CA ASN A 32 4.45 -25.94 7.67
C ASN A 32 4.30 -24.80 8.71
N GLY A 33 3.66 -25.08 9.85
CA GLY A 33 3.33 -24.07 10.88
C GLY A 33 4.37 -23.86 11.96
N CYS A 34 5.48 -24.60 11.97
CA CYS A 34 6.52 -24.43 13.00
C CYS A 34 7.04 -22.99 13.04
N ALA A 35 6.97 -22.37 14.21
CA ALA A 35 7.34 -20.97 14.48
C ALA A 35 6.54 -19.90 13.72
N GLN A 36 5.50 -20.29 12.96
CA GLN A 36 4.53 -19.36 12.38
C GLN A 36 3.53 -18.92 13.44
N ILE A 37 2.86 -17.77 13.24
CA ILE A 37 1.68 -17.40 14.01
C ILE A 37 0.54 -18.31 13.55
N VAL A 38 0.05 -19.18 14.43
CA VAL A 38 -1.06 -20.11 14.13
C VAL A 38 -2.40 -19.59 14.66
N ARG A 39 -2.36 -18.67 15.62
CA ARG A 39 -3.51 -17.96 16.15
C ARG A 39 -3.12 -16.55 16.59
N LEU A 40 -3.94 -15.57 16.20
CA LEU A 40 -3.88 -14.19 16.63
C LEU A 40 -5.26 -13.79 17.15
N ASP A 41 -5.33 -13.47 18.43
CA ASP A 41 -6.48 -12.84 19.06
C ASP A 41 -6.23 -11.32 19.02
N ASP A 42 -7.07 -10.57 18.31
CA ASP A 42 -6.95 -9.14 18.06
C ASP A 42 -8.18 -8.36 18.59
N GLU A 43 -8.30 -7.08 18.29
CA GLU A 43 -9.44 -6.27 18.77
C GLU A 43 -10.77 -6.62 18.09
N ALA A 44 -10.76 -7.39 16.99
CA ALA A 44 -11.95 -7.79 16.25
C ALA A 44 -12.41 -9.22 16.55
N GLY A 45 -11.52 -10.06 17.08
CA GLY A 45 -11.79 -11.45 17.41
C GLY A 45 -10.53 -12.30 17.26
N THR A 46 -10.68 -13.45 16.63
CA THR A 46 -9.60 -14.41 16.46
C THR A 46 -9.40 -14.72 14.99
N VAL A 47 -8.14 -14.72 14.57
CA VAL A 47 -7.67 -15.26 13.30
C VAL A 47 -6.80 -16.47 13.57
N THR A 48 -7.03 -17.56 12.84
CA THR A 48 -6.17 -18.75 12.87
C THR A 48 -5.67 -19.10 11.48
N PHE A 49 -4.48 -19.70 11.42
CA PHE A 49 -3.80 -20.08 10.19
C PHE A 49 -3.52 -21.58 10.19
N PRO A 50 -4.44 -22.41 9.67
CA PRO A 50 -4.33 -23.87 9.79
C PRO A 50 -3.16 -24.48 9.02
N SER A 51 -2.73 -23.85 7.93
CA SER A 51 -1.63 -24.38 7.09
C SER A 51 -0.94 -23.31 6.26
N PHE A 52 0.30 -23.60 5.89
CA PHE A 52 1.17 -22.70 5.14
C PHE A 52 1.78 -23.41 3.93
N GLY A 53 2.07 -22.65 2.88
CA GLY A 53 2.77 -23.10 1.69
C GLY A 53 4.25 -23.37 1.98
N LEU A 54 4.96 -23.99 1.03
CA LEU A 54 6.39 -24.31 1.16
C LEU A 54 7.27 -23.09 1.41
N SER A 55 6.82 -21.92 0.97
CA SER A 55 7.50 -20.64 1.12
C SER A 55 7.00 -19.83 2.33
N GLY A 56 6.06 -20.37 3.12
CA GLY A 56 5.62 -19.81 4.40
C GLY A 56 4.37 -18.93 4.37
N GLN A 57 3.74 -18.74 3.21
CA GLN A 57 2.49 -17.97 3.10
C GLN A 57 1.32 -18.81 3.63
N PRO A 58 0.29 -18.20 4.26
CA PRO A 58 -0.93 -18.90 4.62
C PRO A 58 -1.61 -19.53 3.40
N LEU A 59 -2.02 -20.80 3.49
CA LEU A 59 -2.91 -21.42 2.49
C LEU A 59 -4.37 -21.32 2.90
N SER A 60 -4.63 -21.07 4.18
CA SER A 60 -5.95 -20.78 4.69
C SER A 60 -5.86 -19.90 5.92
N GLU A 61 -6.85 -19.02 6.06
CA GLU A 61 -7.08 -18.17 7.20
C GLU A 61 -8.53 -18.37 7.65
N GLN A 62 -8.73 -18.51 8.95
CA GLN A 62 -10.05 -18.63 9.56
C GLN A 62 -10.25 -17.50 10.56
N ARG A 63 -11.25 -16.65 10.32
CA ARG A 63 -11.65 -15.56 11.22
C ARG A 63 -12.95 -15.87 11.94
N ARG A 64 -12.96 -15.68 13.25
CA ARG A 64 -14.15 -15.58 14.10
C ARG A 64 -14.18 -14.19 14.72
N PHE A 65 -15.29 -13.47 14.61
CA PHE A 65 -15.43 -12.15 15.22
C PHE A 65 -15.84 -12.26 16.69
N LEU A 66 -15.56 -11.23 17.48
CA LEU A 66 -16.14 -11.05 18.81
C LEU A 66 -17.67 -10.99 18.75
N ALA A 67 -18.33 -11.55 19.75
CA ALA A 67 -19.78 -11.48 19.90
C ALA A 67 -20.28 -10.06 20.24
N THR A 68 -19.41 -9.18 20.74
CA THR A 68 -19.70 -7.77 21.02
C THR A 68 -18.82 -6.85 20.16
N LEU A 69 -19.15 -5.56 20.14
CA LEU A 69 -18.36 -4.53 19.45
C LEU A 69 -17.36 -3.81 20.37
N ASP A 70 -17.29 -4.24 21.63
CA ASP A 70 -16.41 -3.63 22.62
C ASP A 70 -15.06 -4.34 22.58
N ALA A 71 -13.99 -3.58 22.81
CA ALA A 71 -12.64 -4.12 22.80
C ALA A 71 -12.50 -5.21 23.89
N PRO A 72 -11.84 -6.33 23.57
CA PRO A 72 -11.72 -7.46 24.49
C PRO A 72 -10.69 -7.18 25.58
N ASP A 73 -10.80 -7.93 26.67
CA ASP A 73 -9.69 -8.21 27.58
C ASP A 73 -9.42 -9.70 27.52
N TRP A 74 -8.48 -10.10 26.68
CA TRP A 74 -8.27 -11.49 26.32
C TRP A 74 -7.78 -12.31 27.52
N PRO A 75 -8.55 -13.32 28.00
CA PRO A 75 -8.08 -14.22 29.04
C PRO A 75 -6.89 -15.05 28.56
N GLU A 76 -6.11 -15.59 29.51
CA GLU A 76 -4.97 -16.43 29.15
C GLU A 76 -5.40 -17.80 28.62
N ASP A 77 -6.51 -18.35 29.11
CA ASP A 77 -7.03 -19.65 28.68
C ASP A 77 -7.74 -19.57 27.31
N ILE A 78 -7.49 -20.55 26.43
CA ILE A 78 -8.03 -20.54 25.06
C ILE A 78 -9.55 -20.79 25.03
N ASP A 79 -10.08 -21.63 25.92
CA ASP A 79 -11.51 -21.93 25.94
C ASP A 79 -12.29 -20.70 26.44
N GLU A 80 -11.74 -19.96 27.40
CA GLU A 80 -12.28 -18.68 27.84
C GLU A 80 -12.23 -17.61 26.72
N ARG A 81 -11.18 -17.59 25.88
CA ARG A 81 -11.13 -16.70 24.70
C ARG A 81 -12.20 -17.07 23.69
N ASP A 82 -12.35 -18.36 23.40
CA ASP A 82 -13.30 -18.86 22.43
C ASP A 82 -14.75 -18.59 22.84
N ALA A 83 -15.03 -18.53 24.15
CA ALA A 83 -16.34 -18.13 24.68
C ALA A 83 -16.73 -16.66 24.38
N LEU A 84 -15.78 -15.79 23.98
CA LEU A 84 -16.04 -14.41 23.58
C LEU A 84 -16.38 -14.26 22.09
N LEU A 85 -16.19 -15.31 21.30
CA LEU A 85 -16.32 -15.30 19.85
C LEU A 85 -17.73 -15.70 19.40
N GLU A 86 -18.11 -15.24 18.22
CA GLU A 86 -19.27 -15.77 17.50
C GLU A 86 -19.01 -17.22 17.03
N ASP A 87 -20.07 -18.02 16.90
CA ASP A 87 -19.98 -19.42 16.44
C ASP A 87 -19.57 -19.55 14.96
N ILE A 88 -19.71 -18.48 14.17
CA ILE A 88 -19.46 -18.51 12.73
C ILE A 88 -17.97 -18.33 12.46
N THR A 89 -17.40 -19.28 11.72
CA THR A 89 -16.03 -19.20 11.20
C THR A 89 -16.04 -18.85 9.72
N TYR A 90 -15.34 -17.78 9.37
CA TYR A 90 -15.13 -17.32 8.00
C TYR A 90 -13.78 -17.80 7.50
N GLN A 91 -13.76 -18.67 6.49
CA GLN A 91 -12.53 -19.27 6.00
C GLN A 91 -12.19 -18.80 4.58
N THR A 92 -11.05 -18.12 4.43
CA THR A 92 -10.46 -17.85 3.12
C THR A 92 -9.37 -18.87 2.84
N CYS A 93 -9.25 -19.30 1.58
CA CYS A 93 -8.21 -20.21 1.12
C CYS A 93 -7.47 -19.62 -0.08
N TRP A 94 -6.16 -19.87 -0.16
CA TRP A 94 -5.32 -19.44 -1.28
C TRP A 94 -4.56 -20.61 -1.87
N GLN A 95 -4.39 -20.57 -3.18
CA GLN A 95 -3.49 -21.43 -3.91
C GLN A 95 -2.46 -20.56 -4.62
N TYR A 96 -1.20 -20.92 -4.43
CA TYR A 96 -0.07 -20.26 -5.06
C TYR A 96 0.66 -21.22 -5.98
N ASP A 97 1.25 -20.72 -7.05
CA ASP A 97 2.14 -21.52 -7.90
C ASP A 97 3.53 -21.68 -7.26
N ALA A 98 4.43 -22.38 -7.96
CA ALA A 98 5.80 -22.61 -7.49
C ALA A 98 6.65 -21.33 -7.39
N THR A 99 6.16 -20.20 -7.90
CA THR A 99 6.78 -18.86 -7.79
C THR A 99 6.14 -18.03 -6.69
N ASP A 100 5.24 -18.61 -5.90
CA ASP A 100 4.28 -18.00 -4.96
C ASP A 100 3.35 -16.92 -5.54
N ALA A 101 3.12 -16.89 -6.86
CA ALA A 101 2.09 -16.05 -7.43
C ALA A 101 0.70 -16.62 -7.07
N LEU A 102 -0.25 -15.75 -6.74
CA LEU A 102 -1.61 -16.15 -6.36
C LEU A 102 -2.36 -16.70 -7.58
N VAL A 103 -2.56 -18.01 -7.64
CA VAL A 103 -3.30 -18.68 -8.72
C VAL A 103 -4.79 -18.63 -8.47
N SER A 104 -5.22 -18.84 -7.22
CA SER A 104 -6.63 -18.72 -6.88
C SER A 104 -6.85 -18.35 -5.43
N GLN A 105 -7.93 -17.62 -5.17
CA GLN A 105 -8.44 -17.33 -3.83
C GLN A 105 -9.89 -17.77 -3.75
N THR A 106 -10.22 -18.59 -2.75
CA THR A 106 -11.59 -18.93 -2.39
C THR A 106 -11.99 -18.12 -1.17
N ASP A 107 -13.02 -17.30 -1.29
CA ASP A 107 -13.53 -16.43 -0.23
C ASP A 107 -14.32 -17.20 0.84
N ALA A 108 -14.71 -16.51 1.91
CA ALA A 108 -15.38 -17.10 3.05
C ALA A 108 -16.80 -17.60 2.80
N VAL A 109 -17.41 -17.30 1.65
CA VAL A 109 -18.70 -17.87 1.24
C VAL A 109 -18.55 -18.94 0.15
N GLY A 110 -17.32 -19.21 -0.30
CA GLY A 110 -16.97 -20.29 -1.21
C GLY A 110 -16.82 -19.87 -2.68
N ASN A 111 -16.85 -18.58 -3.01
CA ASN A 111 -16.59 -18.14 -4.38
C ASN A 111 -15.08 -18.12 -4.63
N THR A 112 -14.66 -18.49 -5.83
CA THR A 112 -13.23 -18.62 -6.18
C THR A 112 -12.86 -17.68 -7.33
N GLN A 113 -11.91 -16.77 -7.09
CA GLN A 113 -11.23 -16.06 -8.17
C GLN A 113 -10.00 -16.85 -8.63
N ARG A 114 -9.81 -17.01 -9.93
CA ARG A 114 -8.62 -17.63 -10.54
C ARG A 114 -7.91 -16.65 -11.46
N HIS A 115 -6.58 -16.69 -11.43
CA HIS A 115 -5.71 -15.87 -12.26
C HIS A 115 -4.94 -16.75 -13.24
N LEU A 116 -4.88 -16.30 -14.49
CA LEU A 116 -4.05 -16.89 -15.53
C LEU A 116 -2.88 -15.94 -15.81
N TYR A 117 -1.66 -16.45 -15.68
CA TYR A 117 -0.44 -15.70 -15.98
C TYR A 117 0.25 -16.24 -17.23
N ALA A 118 0.90 -15.35 -17.99
CA ALA A 118 1.83 -15.74 -19.03
C ALA A 118 3.18 -16.17 -18.45
N VAL A 119 4.05 -16.70 -19.31
CA VAL A 119 5.40 -17.18 -18.93
C VAL A 119 6.28 -16.09 -18.28
N ASP A 120 6.00 -14.82 -18.58
CA ASP A 120 6.66 -13.64 -18.03
C ASP A 120 6.02 -13.14 -16.72
N ALA A 121 5.09 -13.89 -16.14
CA ALA A 121 4.27 -13.55 -14.98
C ALA A 121 3.30 -12.38 -15.18
N THR A 122 3.09 -11.92 -16.42
CA THR A 122 2.05 -10.94 -16.74
C THR A 122 0.68 -11.61 -16.60
N LEU A 123 -0.25 -10.96 -15.90
CA LEU A 123 -1.66 -11.39 -15.87
C LEU A 123 -2.18 -11.44 -17.31
N ARG A 124 -2.82 -12.53 -17.71
CA ARG A 124 -3.46 -12.70 -19.03
C ARG A 124 -4.96 -12.82 -18.94
N GLY A 125 -5.47 -13.38 -17.85
CA GLY A 125 -6.90 -13.53 -17.64
C GLY A 125 -7.24 -13.67 -16.17
N SER A 126 -8.49 -13.39 -15.84
CA SER A 126 -9.04 -13.66 -14.50
C SER A 126 -10.49 -14.11 -14.64
N THR A 127 -10.87 -15.11 -13.86
CA THR A 127 -12.22 -15.65 -13.80
C THR A 127 -12.70 -15.69 -12.36
N TRP A 128 -13.99 -15.51 -12.16
CA TRP A 128 -14.66 -15.66 -10.87
C TRP A 128 -15.69 -16.78 -10.96
N GLU A 129 -15.58 -17.73 -10.06
CA GLU A 129 -16.42 -18.91 -9.98
C GLU A 129 -17.26 -18.80 -8.71
N PRO A 130 -18.57 -18.46 -8.81
CA PRO A 130 -19.44 -18.49 -7.64
C PRO A 130 -19.45 -19.90 -7.05
N ARG A 131 -19.67 -20.01 -5.73
CA ARG A 131 -19.86 -21.33 -5.08
C ARG A 131 -20.95 -22.14 -5.78
N ASP A 132 -22.03 -21.45 -6.12
CA ASP A 132 -23.22 -21.99 -6.79
C ASP A 132 -23.46 -21.18 -8.07
N GLY A 133 -23.12 -21.72 -9.25
CA GLY A 133 -23.38 -21.05 -10.53
C GLY A 133 -22.31 -21.29 -11.59
N GLU A 134 -22.41 -20.52 -12.68
CA GLU A 134 -21.44 -20.57 -13.79
C GLU A 134 -20.29 -19.59 -13.58
N ALA A 135 -19.12 -19.96 -14.07
CA ALA A 135 -17.93 -19.12 -14.04
C ALA A 135 -18.13 -17.85 -14.88
N ILE A 136 -17.78 -16.70 -14.30
CA ILE A 136 -17.81 -15.40 -14.95
C ILE A 136 -16.37 -15.01 -15.31
N THR A 137 -16.12 -14.72 -16.58
CA THR A 137 -14.82 -14.18 -16.96
C THR A 137 -14.78 -12.68 -16.61
N LEU A 138 -13.70 -12.23 -15.99
CA LEU A 138 -13.51 -10.84 -15.57
C LEU A 138 -12.62 -10.07 -16.56
N VAL A 139 -11.57 -10.71 -17.05
CA VAL A 139 -10.66 -10.16 -18.07
C VAL A 139 -10.12 -11.30 -18.92
N VAL A 140 -10.09 -11.09 -20.25
CA VAL A 140 -9.70 -12.11 -21.24
C VAL A 140 -8.34 -11.84 -21.87
N ASP A 141 -7.91 -10.58 -21.88
CA ASP A 141 -6.61 -10.19 -22.41
C ASP A 141 -6.08 -8.95 -21.70
N VAL A 142 -4.78 -8.92 -21.48
CA VAL A 142 -4.06 -7.82 -20.85
C VAL A 142 -2.72 -7.68 -21.55
N THR A 143 -2.43 -6.45 -21.96
CA THR A 143 -1.17 -6.06 -22.59
C THR A 143 -0.48 -5.02 -21.70
N VAL A 144 0.80 -5.27 -21.43
CA VAL A 144 1.66 -4.38 -20.67
C VAL A 144 2.74 -3.77 -21.55
N ASP A 145 3.22 -2.59 -21.18
CA ASP A 145 4.41 -2.01 -21.78
C ASP A 145 5.71 -2.56 -21.17
N ALA A 146 6.84 -2.03 -21.61
CA ALA A 146 8.17 -2.44 -21.15
C ALA A 146 8.42 -2.20 -19.65
N LEU A 147 7.61 -1.36 -18.99
CA LEU A 147 7.65 -1.06 -17.56
C LEU A 147 6.64 -1.90 -16.77
N GLY A 148 5.94 -2.83 -17.43
CA GLY A 148 4.93 -3.69 -16.80
C GLY A 148 3.61 -2.96 -16.53
N ARG A 149 3.40 -1.75 -17.08
CA ARG A 149 2.14 -1.01 -16.92
C ARG A 149 1.13 -1.54 -17.92
N ILE A 150 -0.09 -1.80 -17.47
CA ILE A 150 -1.17 -2.22 -18.37
C ILE A 150 -1.54 -1.05 -19.29
N VAL A 151 -1.28 -1.21 -20.59
CA VAL A 151 -1.58 -0.22 -21.64
C VAL A 151 -2.83 -0.57 -22.44
N ALA A 152 -3.21 -1.85 -22.46
CA ALA A 152 -4.49 -2.28 -23.01
C ALA A 152 -5.02 -3.50 -22.26
N GLN A 153 -6.33 -3.62 -22.11
CA GLN A 153 -6.99 -4.83 -21.61
C GLN A 153 -8.39 -4.98 -22.19
N THR A 154 -8.86 -6.22 -22.29
CA THR A 154 -10.24 -6.54 -22.68
C THR A 154 -10.94 -7.24 -21.52
N LEU A 155 -11.97 -6.59 -20.99
CA LEU A 155 -12.80 -7.08 -19.89
C LEU A 155 -13.71 -8.23 -20.35
N GLY A 156 -14.20 -9.02 -19.40
CA GLY A 156 -15.06 -10.16 -19.67
C GLY A 156 -16.41 -9.82 -20.30
N ASN A 157 -16.89 -8.58 -20.14
CA ASN A 157 -18.06 -8.04 -20.83
C ASN A 157 -17.75 -7.46 -22.23
N GLY A 158 -16.54 -7.68 -22.76
CA GLY A 158 -16.12 -7.24 -24.08
C GLY A 158 -15.68 -5.78 -24.19
N VAL A 159 -15.69 -5.02 -23.09
CA VAL A 159 -15.17 -3.64 -23.08
C VAL A 159 -13.65 -3.67 -23.19
N THR A 160 -13.14 -2.86 -24.12
CA THR A 160 -11.70 -2.63 -24.29
C THR A 160 -11.32 -1.36 -23.57
N GLN A 161 -10.22 -1.42 -22.80
CA GLN A 161 -9.64 -0.28 -22.11
C GLN A 161 -8.22 -0.06 -22.62
N ASN A 162 -7.89 1.18 -22.94
CA ASN A 162 -6.57 1.61 -23.39
C ASN A 162 -6.06 2.76 -22.52
N ALA A 163 -4.79 2.69 -22.13
CA ALA A 163 -4.09 3.72 -21.38
C ALA A 163 -2.85 4.16 -22.16
N ILE A 164 -2.74 5.46 -22.40
CA ILE A 164 -1.62 6.08 -23.10
C ILE A 164 -0.77 6.81 -22.07
N PHE A 165 0.53 6.56 -22.12
CA PHE A 165 1.52 7.24 -21.31
C PHE A 165 2.40 8.12 -22.19
N ASP A 166 2.72 9.32 -21.73
CA ASP A 166 3.70 10.17 -22.36
C ASP A 166 5.10 9.53 -22.27
N THR A 167 5.83 9.50 -23.39
CA THR A 167 7.10 8.75 -23.45
C THR A 167 8.26 9.45 -22.75
N ALA A 168 8.17 10.77 -22.57
CA ALA A 168 9.24 11.56 -21.93
C ALA A 168 9.09 11.61 -20.41
N SER A 169 7.87 11.82 -19.93
CA SER A 169 7.54 11.94 -18.50
C SER A 169 7.04 10.64 -17.87
N GLU A 170 6.71 9.64 -18.68
CA GLU A 170 6.09 8.38 -18.28
C GLU A 170 4.71 8.55 -17.59
N ARG A 171 4.14 9.76 -17.60
CA ARG A 171 2.84 10.03 -16.96
C ARG A 171 1.68 9.58 -17.85
N LEU A 172 0.60 9.17 -17.22
CA LEU A 172 -0.63 8.79 -17.90
C LEU A 172 -1.24 10.01 -18.60
N SER A 173 -1.27 10.03 -19.93
CA SER A 173 -1.81 11.15 -20.70
C SER A 173 -3.27 10.93 -21.11
N ARG A 174 -3.74 9.67 -21.20
CA ARG A 174 -5.13 9.36 -21.54
C ARG A 174 -5.57 7.97 -21.08
N ILE A 175 -6.80 7.84 -20.62
CA ILE A 175 -7.52 6.56 -20.47
C ILE A 175 -8.77 6.61 -21.33
N ALA A 176 -9.00 5.56 -22.13
CA ALA A 176 -10.22 5.41 -22.91
C ALA A 176 -10.79 3.99 -22.77
N CYS A 177 -12.12 3.89 -22.63
CA CYS A 177 -12.85 2.63 -22.57
C CYS A 177 -13.96 2.61 -23.64
N GLN A 178 -14.07 1.51 -24.38
CA GLN A 178 -15.03 1.35 -25.47
C GLN A 178 -15.71 -0.02 -25.41
N THR A 179 -17.00 -0.07 -25.71
CA THR A 179 -17.74 -1.31 -25.94
C THR A 179 -17.26 -2.01 -27.22
N SER A 180 -17.66 -3.26 -27.40
CA SER A 180 -17.27 -4.08 -28.55
C SER A 180 -17.79 -3.56 -29.90
N ASP A 181 -18.87 -2.79 -29.90
CA ASP A 181 -19.42 -2.07 -31.07
C ASP A 181 -18.78 -0.68 -31.29
N GLY A 182 -17.83 -0.28 -30.43
CA GLY A 182 -17.06 0.95 -30.56
C GLY A 182 -17.65 2.17 -29.85
N ALA A 183 -18.75 2.03 -29.09
CA ALA A 183 -19.29 3.13 -28.30
C ALA A 183 -18.36 3.46 -27.10
N SER A 184 -18.02 4.74 -26.95
CA SER A 184 -17.13 5.17 -25.87
C SER A 184 -17.88 5.27 -24.52
N LEU A 185 -17.31 4.67 -23.49
CA LEU A 185 -17.82 4.69 -22.11
C LEU A 185 -17.09 5.74 -21.26
N GLN A 186 -15.79 5.90 -21.51
CA GLN A 186 -14.88 6.82 -20.84
C GLN A 186 -13.80 7.27 -21.84
N ASP A 187 -13.43 8.54 -21.81
CA ASP A 187 -12.32 9.08 -22.59
C ASP A 187 -11.78 10.34 -21.92
N VAL A 188 -10.76 10.15 -21.10
CA VAL A 188 -10.22 11.20 -20.22
C VAL A 188 -8.74 11.40 -20.52
N SER A 189 -8.35 12.64 -20.79
CA SER A 189 -6.96 13.04 -21.00
C SER A 189 -6.44 14.00 -19.93
N TYR A 190 -5.15 13.93 -19.65
CA TYR A 190 -4.45 14.67 -18.60
C TYR A 190 -3.35 15.53 -19.20
N GLU A 191 -3.26 16.79 -18.77
CA GLU A 191 -2.14 17.67 -19.07
C GLU A 191 -1.45 18.06 -17.76
N TYR A 192 -0.12 18.14 -17.83
CA TYR A 192 0.75 18.36 -16.67
C TYR A 192 1.59 19.62 -16.87
N ASP A 193 1.89 20.33 -15.77
CA ASP A 193 2.97 21.32 -15.77
C ASP A 193 4.36 20.63 -15.75
N PRO A 194 5.47 21.38 -15.89
CA PRO A 194 6.81 20.80 -15.82
C PRO A 194 7.17 20.15 -14.48
N ALA A 195 6.54 20.56 -13.37
CA ALA A 195 6.73 19.94 -12.05
C ALA A 195 5.98 18.60 -11.95
N GLY A 196 4.95 18.41 -12.76
CA GLY A 196 4.10 17.22 -12.79
C GLY A 196 2.73 17.38 -12.20
N ASN A 197 2.33 18.60 -11.85
CA ASN A 197 0.99 18.86 -11.36
C ASN A 197 -0.02 18.71 -12.51
N VAL A 198 -1.15 18.06 -12.24
CA VAL A 198 -2.26 17.98 -13.20
C VAL A 198 -2.88 19.36 -13.35
N VAL A 199 -2.63 20.05 -14.46
CA VAL A 199 -3.17 21.40 -14.73
C VAL A 199 -4.49 21.37 -15.47
N LYS A 200 -4.80 20.26 -16.14
CA LYS A 200 -6.04 20.10 -16.89
C LYS A 200 -6.43 18.65 -17.06
N ILE A 201 -7.73 18.39 -16.92
CA ILE A 201 -8.39 17.13 -17.25
C ILE A 201 -9.45 17.41 -18.32
N THR A 202 -9.51 16.60 -19.36
CA THR A 202 -10.55 16.70 -20.39
C THR A 202 -11.28 15.38 -20.57
N ASP A 203 -12.58 15.37 -20.28
CA ASP A 203 -13.49 14.26 -20.59
C ASP A 203 -14.13 14.49 -21.97
N ALA A 204 -13.65 13.77 -22.98
CA ALA A 204 -14.13 13.88 -24.35
C ALA A 204 -15.55 13.33 -24.54
N MET A 205 -16.12 12.65 -23.54
CA MET A 205 -17.50 12.16 -23.58
C MET A 205 -18.53 13.27 -23.38
N VAL A 206 -18.08 14.49 -23.05
CA VAL A 206 -18.96 15.60 -22.70
C VAL A 206 -19.07 16.58 -23.87
N PRO A 207 -20.26 16.73 -24.46
CA PRO A 207 -20.46 17.70 -25.53
C PRO A 207 -20.33 19.13 -24.99
N VAL A 208 -19.79 20.02 -25.82
CA VAL A 208 -19.74 21.45 -25.53
C VAL A 208 -21.16 22.02 -25.57
N ARG A 209 -21.57 22.66 -24.48
CA ARG A 209 -22.80 23.45 -24.42
C ARG A 209 -22.56 24.77 -23.69
N PHE A 210 -23.60 25.60 -23.65
CA PHE A 210 -23.55 26.87 -22.92
C PHE A 210 -24.67 26.92 -21.89
N TRP A 211 -24.34 27.43 -20.71
CA TRP A 211 -25.29 27.69 -19.63
C TRP A 211 -25.01 29.10 -19.10
N ARG A 212 -26.00 30.01 -19.17
CA ARG A 212 -25.84 31.45 -18.84
C ARG A 212 -24.58 32.10 -19.43
N ASN A 213 -24.32 31.88 -20.72
CA ASN A 213 -23.13 32.37 -21.45
C ASN A 213 -21.78 31.85 -20.93
N ARG A 214 -21.76 30.83 -20.05
CA ARG A 214 -20.56 30.08 -19.68
C ARG A 214 -20.53 28.77 -20.45
N ARG A 215 -19.35 28.41 -20.95
CA ARG A 215 -19.11 27.13 -21.60
C ARG A 215 -19.16 26.01 -20.56
N VAL A 216 -19.90 24.95 -20.85
CA VAL A 216 -19.93 23.72 -20.07
C VAL A 216 -19.52 22.60 -21.00
N ASP A 217 -18.39 21.98 -20.71
CA ASP A 217 -17.81 20.86 -21.43
C ASP A 217 -17.13 19.91 -20.43
N GLY A 218 -16.34 18.98 -20.94
CA GLY A 218 -15.59 18.03 -20.12
C GLY A 218 -14.27 18.57 -19.56
N MET A 219 -14.00 19.87 -19.71
CA MET A 219 -12.72 20.46 -19.31
C MET A 219 -12.75 20.89 -17.84
N GLN A 220 -11.73 20.49 -17.10
CA GLN A 220 -11.42 20.94 -15.75
C GLN A 220 -10.03 21.54 -15.76
N THR A 221 -9.84 22.69 -15.13
CA THR A 221 -8.55 23.40 -15.06
C THR A 221 -8.16 23.64 -13.63
N PHE A 222 -6.85 23.56 -13.38
CA PHE A 222 -6.28 23.63 -12.04
C PHE A 222 -5.10 24.59 -12.03
N ALA A 223 -5.02 25.39 -10.96
CA ALA A 223 -3.89 26.28 -10.73
C ALA A 223 -3.26 25.99 -9.38
N TYR A 224 -1.95 26.15 -9.31
CA TYR A 224 -1.14 25.84 -8.13
C TYR A 224 -0.31 27.05 -7.72
N ASP A 225 0.00 27.16 -6.43
CA ASP A 225 1.04 28.07 -5.96
C ASP A 225 2.44 27.52 -6.23
N SER A 226 3.49 28.27 -5.87
CA SER A 226 4.88 27.84 -6.07
C SER A 226 5.32 26.64 -5.22
N LEU A 227 4.50 26.22 -4.26
CA LEU A 227 4.70 25.01 -3.45
C LEU A 227 3.89 23.82 -3.98
N SER A 228 3.30 23.96 -5.18
CA SER A 228 2.41 22.96 -5.79
C SER A 228 1.15 22.67 -4.95
N GLN A 229 0.71 23.63 -4.14
CA GLN A 229 -0.60 23.53 -3.46
C GLN A 229 -1.69 24.04 -4.40
N LEU A 230 -2.78 23.30 -4.50
CA LEU A 230 -3.91 23.64 -5.36
C LEU A 230 -4.59 24.93 -4.88
N ILE A 231 -4.62 25.98 -5.68
CA ILE A 231 -5.24 27.28 -5.33
C ILE A 231 -6.53 27.56 -6.10
N GLU A 232 -6.73 26.93 -7.25
CA GLU A 232 -7.96 27.05 -8.04
C GLU A 232 -8.29 25.72 -8.73
N ALA A 233 -9.58 25.36 -8.74
CA ALA A 233 -10.10 24.22 -9.48
C ALA A 233 -11.42 24.58 -10.17
N THR A 234 -11.56 24.26 -11.45
CA THR A 234 -12.81 24.41 -12.20
C THR A 234 -13.40 23.05 -12.56
N GLY A 235 -14.71 23.01 -12.80
CA GLY A 235 -15.34 21.81 -13.30
C GLY A 235 -16.84 21.96 -13.44
N ARG A 236 -17.54 20.83 -13.36
CA ARG A 236 -19.00 20.76 -13.44
C ARG A 236 -19.59 20.06 -12.22
N GLU A 237 -20.75 20.52 -11.80
CA GLU A 237 -21.48 20.03 -10.63
C GLU A 237 -22.97 19.92 -10.92
N SER A 238 -23.66 19.05 -10.21
CA SER A 238 -25.13 19.02 -10.18
C SER A 238 -25.64 19.97 -9.11
N ALA A 239 -26.96 20.17 -9.06
CA ALA A 239 -27.53 20.93 -7.95
C ALA A 239 -27.35 20.20 -6.63
N THR A 240 -26.39 20.67 -5.81
CA THR A 240 -26.12 20.15 -4.47
C THR A 240 -26.49 21.18 -3.41
N ARG A 241 -26.58 20.75 -2.15
CA ARG A 241 -26.57 21.64 -0.98
C ARG A 241 -25.17 21.58 -0.38
N PRO A 242 -24.29 22.53 -0.68
CA PRO A 242 -22.96 22.55 -0.10
C PRO A 242 -22.85 23.60 1.03
N PRO A 243 -21.84 23.49 1.91
CA PRO A 243 -20.94 22.37 2.13
C PRO A 243 -21.42 21.51 3.31
N PHE A 244 -21.72 20.23 3.07
CA PHE A 244 -22.13 19.27 4.10
C PHE A 244 -21.58 17.86 3.83
N PRO A 245 -21.39 17.02 4.86
CA PRO A 245 -21.07 15.60 4.68
C PRO A 245 -22.26 14.90 4.00
N GLY A 246 -22.15 14.63 2.71
CA GLY A 246 -23.22 13.99 1.95
C GLY A 246 -22.98 13.92 0.45
N LEU A 247 -23.86 13.20 -0.24
CA LEU A 247 -23.83 13.00 -1.68
C LEU A 247 -24.91 13.85 -2.39
N PRO A 248 -24.68 14.33 -3.62
CA PRO A 248 -25.70 14.96 -4.47
C PRO A 248 -26.94 14.08 -4.65
N ASP A 249 -28.05 14.62 -5.11
CA ASP A 249 -29.12 13.78 -5.65
C ASP A 249 -28.69 13.10 -6.96
N TRP A 250 -29.32 11.97 -7.28
CA TRP A 250 -29.08 11.29 -8.56
C TRP A 250 -29.68 12.09 -9.72
N ILE A 251 -28.93 12.16 -10.83
CA ILE A 251 -29.48 12.58 -12.13
C ILE A 251 -29.66 11.37 -13.06
N PRO A 252 -30.64 11.37 -13.98
CA PRO A 252 -30.79 10.30 -14.95
C PRO A 252 -29.60 10.23 -15.92
N VAL A 253 -29.11 9.03 -16.21
CA VAL A 253 -28.20 8.80 -17.35
C VAL A 253 -29.02 8.88 -18.65
N PRO A 254 -28.56 9.55 -19.73
CA PRO A 254 -27.28 10.25 -19.91
C PRO A 254 -27.40 11.79 -19.86
N ASP A 255 -28.29 12.37 -19.04
CA ASP A 255 -28.66 13.79 -19.15
C ASP A 255 -27.59 14.78 -18.62
N ALA A 256 -26.61 15.08 -19.47
CA ALA A 256 -25.55 16.04 -19.22
C ALA A 256 -26.03 17.51 -19.08
N THR A 257 -27.31 17.82 -19.28
CA THR A 257 -27.85 19.18 -19.13
C THR A 257 -28.06 19.59 -17.68
N ARG A 258 -28.06 18.63 -16.75
CA ARG A 258 -28.30 18.84 -15.31
C ARG A 258 -27.08 19.24 -14.50
N THR A 259 -25.95 19.51 -15.16
CA THR A 259 -24.74 20.05 -14.51
C THR A 259 -24.54 21.54 -14.80
N THR A 260 -23.77 22.24 -13.97
CA THR A 260 -23.41 23.65 -14.14
C THR A 260 -21.93 23.83 -13.86
N PRO A 261 -21.27 24.83 -14.46
CA PRO A 261 -19.85 25.05 -14.21
C PRO A 261 -19.66 25.62 -12.80
N TYR A 262 -18.56 25.27 -12.16
CA TYR A 262 -18.14 25.85 -10.88
C TYR A 262 -16.67 26.27 -10.92
N THR A 263 -16.30 27.13 -9.97
CA THR A 263 -14.91 27.44 -9.64
C THR A 263 -14.74 27.38 -8.12
N GLN A 264 -13.74 26.64 -7.67
CA GLN A 264 -13.28 26.59 -6.29
C GLN A 264 -11.93 27.27 -6.16
N THR A 265 -11.75 28.05 -5.09
CA THR A 265 -10.47 28.68 -4.74
C THR A 265 -10.07 28.32 -3.31
N PHE A 266 -8.78 28.12 -3.10
CA PHE A 266 -8.21 27.68 -1.82
C PHE A 266 -7.10 28.63 -1.38
N SER A 267 -7.04 28.90 -0.08
CA SER A 267 -5.97 29.71 0.52
C SER A 267 -5.39 28.98 1.72
N TYR A 268 -4.07 29.02 1.85
CA TYR A 268 -3.33 28.31 2.89
C TYR A 268 -2.53 29.28 3.76
N ASP A 269 -2.32 28.93 5.03
CA ASP A 269 -1.34 29.60 5.88
C ASP A 269 0.10 29.08 5.60
N ALA A 270 1.09 29.66 6.29
CA ALA A 270 2.49 29.24 6.16
C ALA A 270 2.77 27.81 6.68
N GLY A 271 1.85 27.22 7.45
CA GLY A 271 1.89 25.83 7.91
C GLY A 271 1.22 24.85 6.93
N GLY A 272 0.70 25.34 5.80
CA GLY A 272 -0.05 24.55 4.83
C GLY A 272 -1.44 24.15 5.31
N ASN A 273 -1.99 24.80 6.34
CA ASN A 273 -3.39 24.62 6.72
C ASN A 273 -4.28 25.39 5.75
N LEU A 274 -5.34 24.75 5.27
CA LEU A 274 -6.40 25.45 4.56
C LEU A 274 -7.06 26.46 5.51
N VAL A 275 -7.01 27.75 5.15
CA VAL A 275 -7.65 28.84 5.93
C VAL A 275 -8.98 29.26 5.33
N GLU A 276 -9.13 29.11 4.02
CA GLU A 276 -10.33 29.51 3.30
C GLU A 276 -10.52 28.63 2.06
N ALA A 277 -11.74 28.12 1.89
CA ALA A 277 -12.22 27.54 0.64
C ALA A 277 -13.46 28.31 0.21
N ALA A 278 -13.51 28.71 -1.06
CA ALA A 278 -14.67 29.37 -1.63
C ALA A 278 -15.10 28.66 -2.90
N HIS A 279 -16.41 28.58 -3.09
CA HIS A 279 -17.04 27.96 -4.25
C HIS A 279 -17.96 28.96 -4.89
N THR A 280 -17.72 29.22 -6.16
CA THR A 280 -18.54 30.10 -6.98
C THR A 280 -19.30 29.25 -7.98
N SER A 281 -20.62 29.37 -7.86
CA SER A 281 -21.60 28.76 -8.76
C SER A 281 -22.62 29.82 -9.11
N ASP A 282 -22.89 29.95 -10.39
CA ASP A 282 -23.96 30.82 -10.89
C ASP A 282 -25.35 30.25 -10.55
N THR A 283 -25.43 28.99 -10.12
CA THR A 283 -26.69 28.42 -9.64
C THR A 283 -27.08 29.04 -8.31
N ARG A 284 -28.29 29.61 -8.24
CA ARG A 284 -28.75 30.38 -7.08
C ARG A 284 -28.66 29.53 -5.81
N GLY A 285 -27.96 30.04 -4.80
CA GLY A 285 -27.84 29.39 -3.48
C GLY A 285 -26.77 28.30 -3.40
N GLN A 286 -25.95 28.09 -4.44
CA GLN A 286 -24.86 27.10 -4.42
C GLN A 286 -23.48 27.71 -4.20
N SER A 287 -23.33 29.02 -4.31
CA SER A 287 -22.07 29.67 -3.92
C SER A 287 -21.94 29.64 -2.39
N TRP A 288 -20.77 29.25 -1.90
CA TRP A 288 -20.46 29.17 -0.48
C TRP A 288 -19.02 29.56 -0.20
N LYS A 289 -18.75 29.83 1.08
CA LYS A 289 -17.42 30.17 1.57
C LYS A 289 -17.23 29.56 2.95
N GLN A 290 -16.22 28.73 3.10
CA GLN A 290 -15.80 28.14 4.37
C GLN A 290 -14.50 28.78 4.83
N ARG A 291 -14.45 29.12 6.12
CA ARG A 291 -13.24 29.58 6.78
C ARG A 291 -12.88 28.61 7.89
N PHE A 292 -11.58 28.50 8.14
CA PHE A 292 -11.05 27.62 9.17
C PHE A 292 -10.31 28.46 10.19
N ALA A 293 -10.70 28.37 11.46
CA ALA A 293 -9.90 28.88 12.55
C ALA A 293 -8.79 27.87 12.82
N VAL A 294 -7.53 28.29 12.67
CA VAL A 294 -6.33 27.45 12.87
C VAL A 294 -5.68 27.84 14.19
N SER A 295 -5.29 26.84 14.99
CA SER A 295 -4.63 27.06 16.27
C SER A 295 -3.33 27.86 16.09
N ARG A 296 -3.05 28.77 17.01
CA ARG A 296 -1.77 29.51 17.03
C ARG A 296 -0.59 28.65 17.47
N MET A 297 -0.85 27.47 18.03
CA MET A 297 0.14 26.60 18.65
C MET A 297 0.23 25.22 17.98
N SER A 298 -0.67 24.90 17.05
CA SER A 298 -0.74 23.59 16.39
C SER A 298 -1.38 23.68 14.99
N ASN A 299 -1.45 22.57 14.26
CA ASN A 299 -2.16 22.48 12.96
C ASN A 299 -3.62 22.00 13.12
N ARG A 300 -4.16 22.07 14.35
CA ARG A 300 -5.58 21.83 14.60
C ARG A 300 -6.37 22.99 14.00
N SER A 301 -7.42 22.67 13.26
CA SER A 301 -8.35 23.68 12.77
C SER A 301 -9.77 23.18 12.84
N VAL A 302 -10.70 24.11 13.00
CA VAL A 302 -12.14 23.85 12.99
C VAL A 302 -12.81 24.78 12.00
N LEU A 303 -13.94 24.35 11.44
CA LEU A 303 -14.77 25.22 10.62
C LEU A 303 -15.24 26.41 11.47
N TRP A 304 -15.08 27.62 10.95
CA TRP A 304 -15.40 28.86 11.65
C TRP A 304 -16.21 29.79 10.78
N ASP A 305 -17.32 30.27 11.31
CA ASP A 305 -18.02 31.42 10.75
C ASP A 305 -17.43 32.70 11.32
N SER A 306 -16.83 33.54 10.48
CA SER A 306 -16.24 34.82 10.90
C SER A 306 -17.23 35.82 11.51
N GLY A 307 -18.54 35.58 11.39
CA GLY A 307 -19.58 36.32 12.12
C GLY A 307 -19.76 35.87 13.57
N SER A 308 -19.16 34.74 13.97
CA SER A 308 -19.21 34.16 15.31
C SER A 308 -17.90 34.37 16.08
N PRO A 309 -17.92 34.37 17.42
CA PRO A 309 -16.69 34.36 18.22
C PRO A 309 -15.72 33.26 17.77
N GLU A 310 -14.42 33.53 17.88
CA GLU A 310 -13.39 32.53 17.56
C GLU A 310 -13.57 31.30 18.47
N PRO A 311 -13.64 30.08 17.90
CA PRO A 311 -13.88 28.88 18.69
C PRO A 311 -12.65 28.53 19.54
N ASP A 312 -12.87 27.86 20.66
CA ASP A 312 -11.78 27.21 21.39
C ASP A 312 -11.34 25.96 20.62
N ILE A 313 -10.30 26.16 19.80
CA ILE A 313 -9.77 25.12 18.92
C ILE A 313 -9.21 23.97 19.75
N GLU A 314 -8.49 24.25 20.84
CA GLU A 314 -7.83 23.19 21.60
C GLU A 314 -8.85 22.37 22.41
N ALA A 315 -9.95 22.98 22.87
CA ALA A 315 -11.07 22.26 23.50
C ALA A 315 -11.88 21.40 22.53
N SER A 316 -11.71 21.58 21.21
CA SER A 316 -12.41 20.81 20.18
C SER A 316 -11.74 19.46 19.86
N PHE A 317 -10.56 19.21 20.43
CA PHE A 317 -9.76 18.00 20.21
C PHE A 317 -9.39 17.33 21.53
N ASP A 318 -9.17 16.02 21.50
CA ASP A 318 -8.54 15.29 22.59
C ASP A 318 -7.01 15.60 22.70
N PRO A 319 -6.32 15.12 23.74
CA PRO A 319 -4.87 15.31 23.87
C PRO A 319 -4.03 14.69 22.74
N SER A 320 -4.54 13.65 22.07
CA SER A 320 -3.88 13.00 20.94
C SER A 320 -4.05 13.78 19.63
N GLY A 321 -4.96 14.76 19.59
CA GLY A 321 -5.25 15.56 18.41
C GLY A 321 -6.40 15.05 17.56
N ASN A 322 -7.28 14.21 18.10
CA ASN A 322 -8.47 13.80 17.39
C ASN A 322 -9.65 14.72 17.72
N PRO A 323 -10.49 15.08 16.74
CA PRO A 323 -11.66 15.93 16.98
C PRO A 323 -12.69 15.21 17.84
N LEU A 324 -13.35 15.97 18.73
CA LEU A 324 -14.41 15.46 19.60
C LEU A 324 -15.79 15.45 18.93
N THR A 325 -15.96 16.22 17.85
CA THR A 325 -17.18 16.25 17.04
C THR A 325 -16.84 16.28 15.55
N LEU A 326 -17.65 15.62 14.72
CA LEU A 326 -17.49 15.63 13.26
C LEU A 326 -18.02 16.91 12.65
N THR A 327 -19.24 17.24 13.05
CA THR A 327 -19.91 18.53 12.88
C THR A 327 -20.67 18.83 14.16
N THR A 328 -21.24 20.04 14.28
CA THR A 328 -22.08 20.40 15.41
C THR A 328 -23.16 19.35 15.67
N GLY A 329 -23.21 18.81 16.89
CA GLY A 329 -24.17 17.79 17.31
C GLY A 329 -23.83 16.35 16.93
N GLN A 330 -22.65 16.08 16.36
CA GLN A 330 -22.20 14.73 16.02
C GLN A 330 -20.91 14.36 16.77
N PRO A 331 -21.02 13.81 18.00
CA PRO A 331 -19.87 13.34 18.77
C PRO A 331 -19.07 12.27 18.05
N ILE A 332 -17.76 12.30 18.25
CA ILE A 332 -16.83 11.25 17.80
C ILE A 332 -16.20 10.57 19.01
N ARG A 333 -16.07 9.24 18.94
CA ARG A 333 -15.28 8.44 19.88
C ARG A 333 -14.07 7.85 19.17
N TRP A 334 -12.96 7.80 19.88
CA TRP A 334 -11.69 7.24 19.43
C TRP A 334 -11.28 6.10 20.36
N ILE A 335 -10.65 5.06 19.80
CA ILE A 335 -9.93 4.09 20.62
C ILE A 335 -8.57 4.68 21.01
N THR A 336 -8.03 4.15 22.10
CA THR A 336 -6.68 4.35 22.65
C THR A 336 -5.55 4.23 21.62
N ALA A 337 -5.69 3.36 20.62
CA ALA A 337 -4.77 3.25 19.47
C ALA A 337 -4.92 4.39 18.43
N ASN A 338 -5.65 5.45 18.75
CA ASN A 338 -5.86 6.64 17.91
C ASN A 338 -6.63 6.38 16.60
N ARG A 339 -7.56 5.43 16.62
CA ARG A 339 -8.46 5.09 15.49
C ARG A 339 -9.91 5.43 15.80
N LEU A 340 -10.69 5.73 14.77
CA LEU A 340 -12.09 6.15 14.90
C LEU A 340 -12.94 4.97 15.43
N ALA A 341 -13.49 5.09 16.64
CA ALA A 341 -14.31 4.03 17.25
C ALA A 341 -15.78 4.17 16.87
N ALA A 342 -16.31 5.40 16.89
CA ALA A 342 -17.70 5.66 16.56
C ALA A 342 -17.96 7.10 16.13
N VAL A 343 -18.98 7.30 15.30
CA VAL A 343 -19.59 8.60 15.01
C VAL A 343 -21.07 8.54 15.37
N THR A 344 -21.52 9.43 16.24
CA THR A 344 -22.93 9.52 16.63
C THR A 344 -23.64 10.56 15.76
N PHE A 345 -24.68 10.15 15.05
CA PHE A 345 -25.50 11.01 14.21
C PHE A 345 -26.58 11.76 15.00
N MET A 346 -27.22 11.08 15.97
CA MET A 346 -28.28 11.65 16.80
C MET A 346 -28.22 11.05 18.21
N THR A 347 -28.17 11.92 19.21
CA THR A 347 -28.32 11.57 20.63
C THR A 347 -29.78 11.67 21.05
N ARG A 348 -30.20 10.82 22.00
CA ARG A 348 -31.53 10.85 22.60
C ARG A 348 -31.37 10.67 24.11
N ASP A 349 -32.19 11.38 24.90
CA ASP A 349 -32.10 11.34 26.37
C ASP A 349 -32.50 9.95 26.92
N ASP A 350 -33.55 9.34 26.36
CA ASP A 350 -34.14 8.09 26.85
C ASP A 350 -34.21 7.00 25.76
N GLY A 351 -33.13 6.78 25.01
CA GLY A 351 -33.10 5.73 23.98
C GLY A 351 -31.74 5.55 23.28
N PRO A 352 -31.62 4.51 22.43
CA PRO A 352 -30.38 4.26 21.70
C PRO A 352 -30.07 5.43 20.75
N ALA A 353 -28.81 5.81 20.69
CA ALA A 353 -28.31 6.79 19.75
C ALA A 353 -28.29 6.21 18.33
N ASP A 354 -28.44 7.07 17.33
CA ASP A 354 -28.10 6.69 15.97
C ASP A 354 -26.58 6.87 15.82
N GLU A 355 -25.84 5.80 15.56
CA GLU A 355 -24.39 5.85 15.47
C GLU A 355 -23.84 4.86 14.43
N GLU A 356 -22.61 5.08 13.98
CA GLU A 356 -21.81 4.12 13.23
C GLU A 356 -20.55 3.80 14.02
N ARG A 357 -20.30 2.51 14.28
CA ARG A 357 -19.16 1.96 15.02
C ARG A 357 -18.22 1.19 14.09
N TYR A 358 -16.94 1.19 14.41
CA TYR A 358 -15.89 0.54 13.62
C TYR A 358 -15.01 -0.34 14.50
N VAL A 359 -14.63 -1.51 13.99
CA VAL A 359 -13.72 -2.46 14.67
C VAL A 359 -12.58 -2.82 13.72
N TYR A 360 -11.38 -2.90 14.28
CA TYR A 360 -10.12 -3.05 13.55
C TYR A 360 -9.40 -4.33 13.95
N ASP A 361 -8.59 -4.87 13.06
CA ASP A 361 -7.68 -5.97 13.37
C ASP A 361 -6.37 -5.48 14.02
N ALA A 362 -5.46 -6.42 14.28
CA ALA A 362 -4.16 -6.13 14.86
C ALA A 362 -3.29 -5.18 14.01
N GLN A 363 -3.51 -5.15 12.70
CA GLN A 363 -2.80 -4.28 11.75
C GLN A 363 -3.42 -2.88 11.70
N GLY A 364 -4.64 -2.73 12.21
CA GLY A 364 -5.39 -1.49 12.20
C GLY A 364 -6.27 -1.29 11.01
N ASP A 365 -6.49 -2.34 10.23
CA ASP A 365 -7.40 -2.32 9.12
C ASP A 365 -8.81 -2.62 9.63
N ARG A 366 -9.80 -1.91 9.09
CA ARG A 366 -11.20 -2.03 9.49
C ARG A 366 -11.76 -3.35 8.98
N VAL A 367 -12.27 -4.16 9.89
CA VAL A 367 -12.79 -5.50 9.57
C VAL A 367 -14.27 -5.66 9.93
N ARG A 368 -14.84 -4.70 10.68
CA ARG A 368 -16.28 -4.62 10.95
C ARG A 368 -16.74 -3.17 11.01
N LYS A 369 -17.90 -2.89 10.42
CA LYS A 369 -18.61 -1.61 10.52
C LYS A 369 -20.07 -1.87 10.86
N VAL A 370 -20.59 -1.19 11.88
CA VAL A 370 -21.98 -1.36 12.34
C VAL A 370 -22.66 -0.01 12.50
N GLY A 371 -23.67 0.25 11.67
CA GLY A 371 -24.57 1.39 11.78
C GLY A 371 -25.86 1.01 12.50
N THR A 372 -26.26 1.80 13.50
CA THR A 372 -27.49 1.62 14.26
C THR A 372 -28.39 2.84 14.08
N ARG A 373 -29.68 2.62 13.77
CA ARG A 373 -30.68 3.70 13.66
C ARG A 373 -31.99 3.31 14.31
N LEU A 374 -32.52 4.17 15.16
CA LEU A 374 -33.85 3.98 15.75
C LEU A 374 -34.92 4.53 14.80
N ALA A 375 -35.81 3.67 14.30
CA ALA A 375 -36.96 4.05 13.50
C ALA A 375 -38.23 3.31 13.97
N ALA A 376 -39.33 4.04 14.17
CA ALA A 376 -40.61 3.48 14.64
C ALA A 376 -40.46 2.53 15.86
N SER A 377 -39.70 2.96 16.86
CA SER A 377 -39.39 2.19 18.09
C SER A 377 -38.64 0.88 17.87
N THR A 378 -38.12 0.62 16.66
CA THR A 378 -37.29 -0.54 16.33
C THR A 378 -35.87 -0.07 16.03
N VAL A 379 -34.89 -0.77 16.59
CA VAL A 379 -33.47 -0.52 16.31
C VAL A 379 -33.08 -1.28 15.06
N ASN A 380 -32.79 -0.55 13.99
CA ASN A 380 -32.29 -1.11 12.75
C ASN A 380 -30.76 -1.13 12.76
N VAL A 381 -30.20 -2.26 12.35
CA VAL A 381 -28.75 -2.49 12.30
C VAL A 381 -28.34 -2.76 10.86
N ARG A 382 -27.33 -2.02 10.42
CA ARG A 382 -26.58 -2.25 9.18
C ARG A 382 -25.18 -2.69 9.54
N GLU A 383 -24.78 -3.86 9.09
CA GLU A 383 -23.45 -4.40 9.36
C GLU A 383 -22.73 -4.70 8.05
N THR A 384 -21.46 -4.29 7.97
CA THR A 384 -20.51 -4.77 6.96
C THR A 384 -19.35 -5.45 7.67
N ARG A 385 -19.04 -6.68 7.26
CA ARG A 385 -17.81 -7.40 7.66
C ARG A 385 -16.87 -7.44 6.46
N TYR A 386 -15.63 -7.03 6.66
CA TYR A 386 -14.61 -7.02 5.61
C TYR A 386 -13.70 -8.23 5.80
N LEU A 387 -13.64 -9.06 4.78
CA LEU A 387 -12.84 -10.28 4.69
C LEU A 387 -12.03 -10.22 3.38
N HIS A 388 -11.04 -11.09 3.25
CA HIS A 388 -10.20 -11.14 2.04
C HIS A 388 -11.03 -11.34 0.78
N GLY A 389 -11.03 -10.34 -0.11
CA GLY A 389 -11.79 -10.35 -1.36
C GLY A 389 -13.31 -10.35 -1.21
N LEU A 390 -13.84 -10.06 -0.02
CA LEU A 390 -15.26 -10.25 0.28
C LEU A 390 -15.79 -9.25 1.32
N GLU A 391 -16.93 -8.66 1.03
CA GLU A 391 -17.73 -7.95 2.03
C GLU A 391 -19.03 -8.71 2.31
N LEU A 392 -19.34 -8.93 3.59
CA LEU A 392 -20.65 -9.44 4.01
C LEU A 392 -21.49 -8.29 4.52
N ARG A 393 -22.64 -8.04 3.91
CA ARG A 393 -23.52 -6.92 4.27
C ARG A 393 -24.89 -7.40 4.72
N ARG A 394 -25.37 -6.84 5.83
CA ARG A 394 -26.69 -7.13 6.40
C ARG A 394 -27.40 -5.83 6.74
N ASP A 395 -28.69 -5.73 6.43
CA ASP A 395 -29.55 -4.62 6.83
C ASP A 395 -30.84 -5.15 7.43
N SER A 396 -31.02 -5.00 8.75
CA SER A 396 -32.21 -5.49 9.45
C SER A 396 -33.47 -4.70 9.12
N ALA A 397 -33.36 -3.48 8.59
CA ALA A 397 -34.52 -2.67 8.20
C ALA A 397 -35.19 -3.21 6.93
N THR A 398 -34.37 -3.68 5.97
CA THR A 398 -34.83 -4.22 4.68
C THR A 398 -34.91 -5.74 4.68
N GLY A 399 -34.25 -6.41 5.65
CA GLY A 399 -34.09 -7.86 5.67
C GLY A 399 -33.04 -8.34 4.67
N GLU A 400 -32.23 -7.44 4.12
CA GLU A 400 -31.18 -7.77 3.17
C GLU A 400 -30.02 -8.50 3.83
N VAL A 401 -29.64 -9.61 3.22
CA VAL A 401 -28.40 -10.33 3.51
C VAL A 401 -27.73 -10.56 2.18
N MET A 402 -26.54 -10.00 1.99
CA MET A 402 -25.81 -10.12 0.75
C MET A 402 -24.30 -10.24 1.01
N HIS A 403 -23.61 -10.78 0.02
CA HIS A 403 -22.17 -10.71 -0.06
C HIS A 403 -21.74 -10.00 -1.34
N VAL A 404 -20.63 -9.29 -1.26
CA VAL A 404 -20.03 -8.55 -2.38
C VAL A 404 -18.62 -9.10 -2.58
N ALA A 405 -18.40 -9.83 -3.67
CA ALA A 405 -17.07 -10.25 -4.05
C ALA A 405 -16.30 -9.05 -4.59
N MET A 406 -15.10 -8.81 -4.06
CA MET A 406 -14.21 -7.70 -4.38
C MET A 406 -13.03 -8.25 -5.18
N LEU A 407 -13.04 -8.03 -6.50
CA LEU A 407 -12.21 -8.77 -7.44
C LEU A 407 -11.34 -7.82 -8.27
N ASP A 408 -10.12 -8.26 -8.59
CA ASP A 408 -9.21 -7.52 -9.46
C ASP A 408 -9.20 -8.08 -10.90
N ALA A 409 -9.33 -7.19 -11.88
CA ALA A 409 -9.31 -7.48 -13.31
C ALA A 409 -8.34 -6.52 -14.03
N GLY A 410 -7.04 -6.68 -13.75
CA GLY A 410 -6.00 -5.80 -14.27
C GLY A 410 -6.11 -4.39 -13.69
N ARG A 411 -6.43 -3.40 -14.53
CA ARG A 411 -6.68 -2.00 -14.09
C ARG A 411 -8.09 -1.76 -13.55
N THR A 412 -8.97 -2.75 -13.63
CA THR A 412 -10.40 -2.60 -13.32
C THR A 412 -10.72 -3.40 -12.07
N ARG A 413 -11.36 -2.76 -11.10
CA ARG A 413 -11.99 -3.46 -9.98
C ARG A 413 -13.35 -3.98 -10.45
N VAL A 414 -13.67 -5.21 -10.10
CA VAL A 414 -14.97 -5.83 -10.36
C VAL A 414 -15.63 -6.16 -9.03
N GLN A 415 -16.89 -5.76 -8.88
CA GLN A 415 -17.70 -6.08 -7.71
C GLN A 415 -18.85 -6.98 -8.14
N VAL A 416 -19.03 -8.12 -7.48
CA VAL A 416 -20.17 -9.01 -7.75
C VAL A 416 -21.09 -9.03 -6.54
N TYR A 417 -22.32 -8.54 -6.71
CA TYR A 417 -23.32 -8.45 -5.66
C TYR A 417 -24.25 -9.66 -5.70
N VAL A 418 -24.30 -10.41 -4.60
CA VAL A 418 -25.15 -11.60 -4.45
C VAL A 418 -25.99 -11.49 -3.19
N TRP A 419 -27.31 -11.42 -3.36
CA TRP A 419 -28.29 -11.43 -2.28
C TRP A 419 -28.66 -12.87 -1.92
N GLU A 420 -28.54 -13.20 -0.64
CA GLU A 420 -29.04 -14.44 -0.03
C GLU A 420 -30.47 -14.24 0.49
N ALA A 421 -30.80 -13.02 0.92
CA ALA A 421 -32.15 -12.63 1.35
C ALA A 421 -32.41 -11.15 1.07
N GLY A 422 -33.69 -10.77 0.99
CA GLY A 422 -34.12 -9.37 0.91
C GLY A 422 -33.83 -8.65 -0.41
N LEU A 423 -33.56 -9.38 -1.51
CA LEU A 423 -33.32 -8.80 -2.83
C LEU A 423 -34.40 -7.74 -3.18
N PRO A 424 -34.02 -6.48 -3.46
CA PRO A 424 -34.99 -5.45 -3.79
C PRO A 424 -35.73 -5.75 -5.10
N ALA A 425 -36.98 -5.27 -5.18
CA ALA A 425 -37.72 -5.32 -6.42
C ALA A 425 -36.98 -4.56 -7.54
N ARG A 426 -36.95 -5.13 -8.76
CA ARG A 426 -36.29 -4.57 -9.96
C ARG A 426 -34.76 -4.50 -9.89
N VAL A 427 -34.15 -5.28 -8.99
CA VAL A 427 -32.72 -5.52 -8.93
C VAL A 427 -32.52 -7.00 -9.27
N GLU A 428 -31.71 -7.29 -10.27
CA GLU A 428 -31.31 -8.67 -10.57
C GLU A 428 -30.28 -9.14 -9.54
N ASN A 429 -30.28 -10.44 -9.21
CA ASN A 429 -29.25 -11.01 -8.35
C ASN A 429 -27.96 -11.29 -9.17
N HIS A 430 -26.83 -11.52 -8.50
CA HIS A 430 -25.52 -11.78 -9.14
C HIS A 430 -25.06 -10.64 -10.05
N GLN A 431 -25.24 -9.38 -9.61
CA GLN A 431 -24.85 -8.23 -10.43
C GLN A 431 -23.35 -8.08 -10.47
N VAL A 432 -22.76 -8.25 -11.66
CA VAL A 432 -21.37 -7.90 -11.92
C VAL A 432 -21.27 -6.42 -12.23
N ARG A 433 -20.38 -5.70 -11.55
CA ARG A 433 -20.10 -4.28 -11.80
C ARG A 433 -18.62 -4.08 -12.05
N TYR A 434 -18.27 -3.69 -13.26
CA TYR A 434 -16.93 -3.25 -13.62
C TYR A 434 -16.78 -1.77 -13.32
N VAL A 435 -15.76 -1.41 -12.54
CA VAL A 435 -15.48 -0.04 -12.11
C VAL A 435 -14.39 0.55 -12.99
N LEU A 436 -14.78 1.49 -13.87
CA LEU A 436 -13.84 2.25 -14.69
C LEU A 436 -13.36 3.47 -13.89
N ALA A 437 -12.07 3.49 -13.59
CA ALA A 437 -11.46 4.51 -12.74
C ALA A 437 -10.68 5.57 -13.52
N ASP A 438 -10.39 6.70 -12.88
CA ASP A 438 -9.49 7.73 -13.38
C ASP A 438 -8.02 7.47 -12.97
N HIS A 439 -7.12 8.43 -13.25
CA HIS A 439 -5.71 8.38 -12.86
C HIS A 439 -5.41 8.24 -11.36
N LEU A 440 -6.34 8.60 -10.47
CA LEU A 440 -6.20 8.47 -9.02
C LEU A 440 -6.89 7.22 -8.50
N GLU A 441 -7.39 6.36 -9.39
CA GLU A 441 -8.24 5.21 -9.07
C GLU A 441 -9.64 5.62 -8.54
N SER A 442 -10.06 6.87 -8.73
CA SER A 442 -11.43 7.29 -8.41
C SER A 442 -12.40 6.60 -9.36
N ALA A 443 -13.43 5.98 -8.81
CA ALA A 443 -14.44 5.28 -9.61
C ALA A 443 -15.27 6.32 -10.41
N THR A 444 -15.24 6.28 -11.74
CA THR A 444 -15.94 7.30 -12.57
C THR A 444 -17.16 6.73 -13.26
N VAL A 445 -17.13 5.47 -13.67
CA VAL A 445 -18.23 4.77 -14.34
C VAL A 445 -18.34 3.36 -13.78
N GLU A 446 -19.56 2.93 -13.46
CA GLU A 446 -19.89 1.52 -13.24
C GLU A 446 -20.65 1.00 -14.46
N ILE A 447 -20.20 -0.12 -15.01
CA ILE A 447 -20.90 -0.83 -16.09
C ILE A 447 -21.20 -2.27 -15.66
N ASP A 448 -22.27 -2.84 -16.20
CA ASP A 448 -22.69 -4.20 -15.86
C ASP A 448 -22.04 -5.29 -16.75
N ALA A 449 -22.53 -6.52 -16.62
CA ALA A 449 -22.10 -7.68 -17.41
C ALA A 449 -22.37 -7.55 -18.92
N ASN A 450 -23.31 -6.69 -19.32
CA ASN A 450 -23.66 -6.42 -20.72
C ASN A 450 -22.97 -5.14 -21.25
N ALA A 451 -22.10 -4.54 -20.45
CA ALA A 451 -21.45 -3.25 -20.69
C ALA A 451 -22.41 -2.04 -20.69
N ASP A 452 -23.62 -2.19 -20.13
CA ASP A 452 -24.55 -1.09 -19.93
C ASP A 452 -24.12 -0.23 -18.73
N VAL A 453 -24.29 1.08 -18.83
CA VAL A 453 -23.91 2.02 -17.77
C VAL A 453 -24.89 1.93 -16.60
N VAL A 454 -24.40 1.50 -15.44
CA VAL A 454 -25.14 1.48 -14.17
C VAL A 454 -25.12 2.87 -13.53
N SER A 455 -23.93 3.44 -13.37
CA SER A 455 -23.74 4.73 -12.72
C SER A 455 -22.55 5.51 -13.27
N ARG A 456 -22.59 6.85 -13.12
CA ARG A 456 -21.46 7.75 -13.34
C ARG A 456 -21.29 8.66 -12.13
N GLU A 457 -20.05 9.00 -11.81
CA GLU A 457 -19.74 9.90 -10.71
C GLU A 457 -18.52 10.75 -11.05
N ASN A 458 -18.52 12.00 -10.58
CA ASN A 458 -17.38 12.91 -10.68
C ASN A 458 -17.15 13.62 -9.34
N TYR A 459 -15.91 14.01 -9.10
CA TYR A 459 -15.45 14.53 -7.83
C TYR A 459 -14.94 15.96 -7.97
N TYR A 460 -15.12 16.76 -6.92
CA TYR A 460 -14.31 17.94 -6.65
C TYR A 460 -12.87 17.51 -6.34
N ALA A 461 -11.92 18.44 -6.40
CA ALA A 461 -10.50 18.13 -6.27
C ALA A 461 -10.14 17.37 -4.98
N PHE A 462 -10.76 17.74 -3.85
CA PHE A 462 -10.57 17.07 -2.56
C PHE A 462 -11.60 15.95 -2.30
N GLY A 463 -12.14 15.33 -3.34
CA GLY A 463 -12.90 14.07 -3.24
C GLY A 463 -14.39 14.15 -2.91
N GLY A 464 -14.94 15.34 -2.64
CA GLY A 464 -16.39 15.49 -2.52
C GLY A 464 -17.07 15.21 -3.86
N THR A 465 -18.22 14.52 -3.90
CA THR A 465 -18.92 14.25 -5.16
C THR A 465 -19.53 15.53 -5.74
N SER A 466 -19.12 15.94 -6.94
CA SER A 466 -19.66 17.13 -7.62
C SER A 466 -20.97 16.84 -8.34
N TRP A 467 -21.10 15.65 -8.93
CA TRP A 467 -22.35 15.12 -9.45
C TRP A 467 -22.29 13.60 -9.56
N ARG A 468 -23.48 12.98 -9.55
CA ARG A 468 -23.63 11.54 -9.80
C ARG A 468 -24.88 11.24 -10.61
N ALA A 469 -24.79 10.28 -11.52
CA ALA A 469 -25.88 9.85 -12.38
C ALA A 469 -26.09 8.35 -12.28
N ALA A 470 -27.32 7.89 -12.46
CA ALA A 470 -27.66 6.47 -12.46
C ALA A 470 -28.70 6.13 -13.52
N ALA A 471 -28.62 4.92 -14.07
CA ALA A 471 -29.71 4.33 -14.85
C ALA A 471 -30.85 3.86 -13.92
N SER A 472 -30.49 3.35 -12.74
CA SER A 472 -31.40 2.99 -11.65
C SER A 472 -30.80 3.45 -10.32
N GLU A 473 -31.48 4.35 -9.61
CA GLU A 473 -31.02 4.86 -8.31
C GLU A 473 -30.89 3.75 -7.28
N ILE A 474 -31.77 2.75 -7.33
CA ILE A 474 -31.74 1.59 -6.43
C ILE A 474 -30.46 0.79 -6.68
N ALA A 475 -30.16 0.45 -7.94
CA ALA A 475 -28.95 -0.29 -8.28
C ALA A 475 -27.69 0.53 -7.91
N ALA A 476 -27.60 1.78 -8.36
CA ALA A 476 -26.44 2.64 -8.09
C ALA A 476 -26.25 2.97 -6.60
N GLY A 477 -27.32 2.85 -5.78
CA GLY A 477 -27.29 3.05 -4.33
C GLY A 477 -26.35 2.10 -3.57
N TYR A 478 -26.05 0.92 -4.12
CA TYR A 478 -25.16 -0.08 -3.49
C TYR A 478 -23.67 0.24 -3.60
N ARG A 479 -23.31 1.27 -4.35
CA ARG A 479 -21.93 1.71 -4.55
C ARG A 479 -21.36 2.34 -3.28
N THR A 480 -20.24 1.80 -2.81
CA THR A 480 -19.52 2.26 -1.62
C THR A 480 -18.12 2.81 -1.94
N ILE A 481 -17.45 2.23 -2.94
CA ILE A 481 -16.14 2.70 -3.42
C ILE A 481 -16.31 3.91 -4.35
N ARG A 482 -15.57 4.98 -4.07
CA ARG A 482 -15.73 6.28 -4.75
C ARG A 482 -14.38 6.92 -5.08
N TYR A 483 -14.03 8.01 -4.40
CA TYR A 483 -12.85 8.81 -4.64
C TYR A 483 -11.57 8.06 -4.25
N ALA A 484 -10.57 8.12 -5.14
CA ALA A 484 -9.28 7.46 -5.00
C ALA A 484 -9.34 5.97 -4.62
N GLY A 485 -10.38 5.26 -5.07
CA GLY A 485 -10.55 3.82 -4.82
C GLY A 485 -10.97 3.46 -3.39
N HIS A 486 -11.32 4.45 -2.56
CA HIS A 486 -11.66 4.27 -1.14
C HIS A 486 -13.16 4.25 -0.89
N GLU A 487 -13.55 3.58 0.20
CA GLU A 487 -14.92 3.53 0.66
C GLU A 487 -15.34 4.87 1.28
N GLN A 488 -16.50 5.38 0.89
CA GLN A 488 -17.17 6.48 1.59
C GLN A 488 -18.27 5.96 2.51
N ASP A 489 -18.15 6.26 3.80
CA ASP A 489 -19.08 5.84 4.84
C ASP A 489 -20.34 6.69 4.88
N ALA A 490 -21.34 6.24 5.66
CA ALA A 490 -22.59 6.99 5.85
C ALA A 490 -22.35 8.35 6.55
N THR A 491 -21.22 8.51 7.24
CA THR A 491 -20.73 9.77 7.81
C THR A 491 -20.23 10.77 6.77
N GLY A 492 -20.07 10.35 5.52
CA GLY A 492 -19.42 11.11 4.44
C GLY A 492 -17.90 10.99 4.45
N LEU A 493 -17.30 10.48 5.54
CA LEU A 493 -15.85 10.26 5.63
C LEU A 493 -15.42 9.19 4.64
N SER A 494 -14.22 9.37 4.09
CA SER A 494 -13.57 8.34 3.28
C SER A 494 -12.55 7.59 4.13
N TYR A 495 -12.66 6.26 4.18
CA TYR A 495 -11.75 5.41 4.94
C TYR A 495 -10.54 5.01 4.10
N TYR A 496 -9.34 5.35 4.56
CA TYR A 496 -8.07 5.10 3.85
C TYR A 496 -7.23 4.01 4.52
N GLY A 497 -7.75 3.24 5.49
CA GLY A 497 -6.94 2.29 6.27
C GLY A 497 -6.56 2.85 7.64
N GLN A 498 -5.53 3.69 7.71
CA GLN A 498 -5.01 4.19 8.99
C GLN A 498 -5.63 5.54 9.41
N ARG A 499 -6.28 6.25 8.49
CA ARG A 499 -6.93 7.55 8.72
C ARG A 499 -8.27 7.66 8.00
N TYR A 500 -9.08 8.60 8.46
CA TYR A 500 -10.29 9.04 7.78
C TYR A 500 -10.05 10.41 7.16
N HIS A 501 -10.35 10.52 5.87
CA HIS A 501 -10.35 11.79 5.15
C HIS A 501 -11.76 12.41 5.21
N ALA A 502 -11.83 13.72 5.44
CA ALA A 502 -13.09 14.48 5.42
C ALA A 502 -13.11 15.41 4.19
N PRO A 503 -13.71 14.99 3.06
CA PRO A 503 -13.67 15.74 1.80
C PRO A 503 -14.16 17.19 1.91
N TRP A 504 -15.16 17.44 2.77
CA TRP A 504 -15.72 18.79 2.99
C TRP A 504 -14.87 19.68 3.91
N LEU A 505 -13.85 19.11 4.56
CA LEU A 505 -12.84 19.86 5.32
C LEU A 505 -11.49 19.92 4.59
N HIS A 506 -11.34 19.18 3.47
CA HIS A 506 -10.14 19.18 2.64
C HIS A 506 -8.87 18.74 3.40
N ARG A 507 -9.04 17.91 4.44
CA ARG A 507 -7.97 17.50 5.35
C ARG A 507 -8.24 16.12 5.95
N TRP A 508 -7.19 15.51 6.50
CA TRP A 508 -7.35 14.35 7.38
C TRP A 508 -8.12 14.73 8.65
N LEU A 509 -8.98 13.82 9.10
CA LEU A 509 -9.75 13.99 10.32
C LEU A 509 -8.86 13.91 11.57
N ASN A 510 -7.96 12.92 11.60
CA ASN A 510 -7.02 12.67 12.70
C ASN A 510 -5.55 12.91 12.26
N PRO A 511 -4.65 13.17 13.22
CA PRO A 511 -3.23 13.37 12.93
C PRO A 511 -2.63 12.11 12.30
N ASP A 512 -1.67 12.31 11.41
CA ASP A 512 -0.86 11.23 10.84
C ASP A 512 -0.26 10.33 11.95
N PRO A 513 -0.65 9.04 12.02
CA PRO A 513 -0.13 8.12 13.03
C PRO A 513 1.37 7.83 12.84
N ALA A 514 1.90 8.05 11.64
CA ALA A 514 3.33 7.96 11.39
C ALA A 514 4.09 9.23 11.84
N GLY A 515 3.38 10.30 12.22
CA GLY A 515 3.94 11.53 12.78
C GLY A 515 4.23 12.58 11.72
N ASN A 516 5.42 13.21 11.74
CA ASN A 516 5.75 14.29 10.80
C ASN A 516 6.30 13.75 9.46
N VAL A 517 5.65 12.71 8.92
CA VAL A 517 6.10 11.98 7.71
C VAL A 517 5.58 12.57 6.40
N ASP A 518 4.72 13.57 6.43
CA ASP A 518 4.35 14.35 5.24
C ASP A 518 4.45 15.85 5.58
N GLY A 519 5.56 16.21 6.22
CA GLY A 519 5.79 17.53 6.79
C GLY A 519 5.30 17.67 8.23
N LEU A 520 5.41 18.89 8.77
CA LEU A 520 5.05 19.19 10.16
C LEU A 520 3.54 19.28 10.37
N ASN A 521 2.78 19.40 9.28
CA ASN A 521 1.33 19.44 9.32
C ASN A 521 0.74 18.03 9.22
N ARG A 522 0.38 17.46 10.38
CA ARG A 522 -0.15 16.09 10.49
C ARG A 522 -1.58 15.91 9.98
N TYR A 523 -2.26 16.98 9.61
CA TYR A 523 -3.64 16.91 9.12
C TYR A 523 -3.74 17.25 7.63
N ARG A 524 -2.65 17.72 7.02
CA ARG A 524 -2.62 18.10 5.61
C ARG A 524 -2.90 16.88 4.74
N PHE A 525 -3.90 16.99 3.87
CA PHE A 525 -4.25 15.91 2.94
C PHE A 525 -3.36 16.03 1.69
N VAL A 526 -2.57 14.99 1.40
CA VAL A 526 -1.74 14.82 0.18
C VAL A 526 -1.04 16.10 -0.27
N ALA A 527 -0.30 16.73 0.64
CA ALA A 527 0.40 18.00 0.41
C ALA A 527 -0.43 19.16 -0.19
N ASN A 528 -1.76 19.15 -0.03
CA ASN A 528 -2.70 20.07 -0.69
C ASN A 528 -2.70 19.97 -2.24
N ASN A 529 -2.29 18.82 -2.80
CA ASN A 529 -2.28 18.53 -4.24
C ASN A 529 -3.06 17.23 -4.57
N PRO A 530 -4.38 17.21 -4.36
CA PRO A 530 -5.21 16.00 -4.41
C PRO A 530 -5.56 15.53 -5.83
N LEU A 531 -5.04 16.21 -6.86
CA LEU A 531 -5.20 15.84 -8.26
C LEU A 531 -3.98 15.13 -8.82
N THR A 532 -2.82 15.31 -8.18
CA THR A 532 -1.56 14.70 -8.62
C THR A 532 -1.17 13.56 -7.68
N LEU A 533 -1.48 13.72 -6.40
CA LEU A 533 -1.04 12.84 -5.33
C LEU A 533 -2.17 11.99 -4.80
N ALA A 534 -1.84 10.75 -4.45
CA ALA A 534 -2.75 9.81 -3.80
C ALA A 534 -2.10 9.25 -2.53
N ASP A 535 -2.89 9.12 -1.47
CA ASP A 535 -2.52 8.35 -0.28
C ASP A 535 -3.26 7.01 -0.34
N ARG A 536 -2.52 5.90 -0.19
CA ARG A 536 -3.08 4.54 -0.33
C ARG A 536 -3.56 3.96 0.99
N ASP A 537 -2.93 4.33 2.10
CA ASP A 537 -3.18 3.71 3.41
C ASP A 537 -3.28 4.74 4.56
N GLY A 538 -3.12 6.03 4.26
CA GLY A 538 -3.06 7.11 5.23
C GLY A 538 -1.64 7.41 5.75
N ARG A 539 -0.53 7.04 5.07
CA ARG A 539 0.88 7.29 5.48
C ARG A 539 1.81 7.66 4.29
N GLN A 540 3.03 8.17 4.56
CA GLN A 540 4.01 8.54 3.51
C GLN A 540 4.42 7.33 2.63
N ALA A 541 4.27 7.47 1.31
CA ALA A 541 4.71 6.48 0.34
C ALA A 541 6.24 6.34 0.27
N VAL A 542 6.75 5.12 0.48
CA VAL A 542 8.18 4.76 0.34
C VAL A 542 8.37 3.52 -0.52
N THR A 543 9.44 3.47 -1.31
CA THR A 543 9.80 2.32 -2.16
C THR A 543 11.26 1.97 -1.99
N MET A 544 11.58 0.69 -1.95
CA MET A 544 12.96 0.22 -1.91
C MET A 544 13.47 -0.12 -3.32
N VAL A 545 14.66 0.35 -3.66
CA VAL A 545 15.27 0.17 -4.99
C VAL A 545 16.43 -0.81 -4.96
N TYR A 546 16.34 -1.81 -5.84
CA TYR A 546 17.38 -2.79 -6.15
C TYR A 546 17.88 -2.65 -7.58
N GLY A 547 19.08 -3.14 -7.85
CA GLY A 547 19.75 -2.98 -9.14
C GLY A 547 21.27 -3.06 -9.02
N MET A 548 21.97 -3.08 -10.16
CA MET A 548 23.43 -3.04 -10.16
C MET A 548 23.93 -1.72 -9.58
N ALA A 549 25.05 -1.74 -8.85
CA ALA A 549 25.52 -0.56 -8.12
C ALA A 549 25.87 0.63 -9.04
N ASP A 550 26.45 0.34 -10.21
CA ASP A 550 26.85 1.26 -11.27
C ASP A 550 25.69 1.97 -11.96
N VAL A 551 24.49 1.38 -11.97
CA VAL A 551 23.28 2.02 -12.52
C VAL A 551 22.38 2.59 -11.43
N ARG A 552 22.36 1.98 -10.24
CA ARG A 552 21.45 2.35 -9.16
C ARG A 552 21.77 3.71 -8.54
N ALA A 553 23.06 4.03 -8.35
CA ALA A 553 23.43 5.35 -7.82
C ALA A 553 23.11 6.48 -8.81
N PRO A 554 23.48 6.40 -10.11
CA PRO A 554 23.06 7.38 -11.11
C PRO A 554 21.54 7.47 -11.26
N TYR A 555 20.83 6.33 -11.25
CA TYR A 555 19.37 6.32 -11.28
C TYR A 555 18.77 7.13 -10.14
N LEU A 556 19.20 6.90 -8.90
CA LEU A 556 18.70 7.63 -7.74
C LEU A 556 19.09 9.11 -7.76
N GLU A 557 20.28 9.45 -8.28
CA GLU A 557 20.71 10.84 -8.45
C GLU A 557 19.82 11.59 -9.45
N VAL A 558 19.57 10.99 -10.62
CA VAL A 558 18.64 11.54 -11.62
C VAL A 558 17.24 11.61 -11.05
N TYR A 559 16.76 10.53 -10.43
CA TYR A 559 15.45 10.45 -9.82
C TYR A 559 15.25 11.57 -8.79
N ASN A 560 16.17 11.72 -7.83
CA ASN A 560 16.10 12.74 -6.78
C ASN A 560 16.22 14.17 -7.33
N ARG A 561 16.96 14.36 -8.43
CA ARG A 561 17.04 15.66 -9.11
C ARG A 561 15.74 16.02 -9.81
N VAL A 562 15.05 15.03 -10.40
CA VAL A 562 13.80 15.18 -11.16
C VAL A 562 12.58 15.26 -10.23
N HIS A 563 12.56 14.48 -9.15
CA HIS A 563 11.44 14.35 -8.21
C HIS A 563 11.78 15.05 -6.90
N GLN A 564 11.69 16.39 -6.90
CA GLN A 564 11.96 17.19 -5.72
C GLN A 564 10.70 17.32 -4.87
N SER A 565 10.67 16.57 -3.76
CA SER A 565 9.70 16.62 -2.66
C SER A 565 8.23 16.39 -3.01
N GLY A 566 7.75 15.15 -2.82
CA GLY A 566 6.32 14.87 -2.80
C GLY A 566 5.93 13.38 -2.83
N ASP A 567 6.45 12.59 -3.78
CA ASP A 567 5.54 11.56 -4.34
C ASP A 567 5.89 10.10 -4.07
N LEU A 568 7.16 9.78 -3.82
CA LEU A 568 7.58 8.42 -3.48
C LEU A 568 9.05 8.46 -3.04
N VAL A 569 9.35 8.16 -1.77
CA VAL A 569 10.74 8.15 -1.33
C VAL A 569 11.39 6.82 -1.69
N ARG A 570 12.35 6.88 -2.62
CA ARG A 570 13.16 5.74 -3.03
C ARG A 570 14.41 5.62 -2.15
N PHE A 571 14.64 4.43 -1.61
CA PHE A 571 15.81 4.17 -0.77
C PHE A 571 16.40 2.79 -1.01
N ARG A 572 17.63 2.55 -0.57
CA ARG A 572 18.29 1.25 -0.66
C ARG A 572 18.40 0.62 0.72
N ILE A 573 18.45 -0.71 0.75
CA ILE A 573 18.77 -1.43 2.00
C ILE A 573 20.13 -1.02 2.57
N ASN A 574 21.08 -0.64 1.69
CA ASN A 574 22.39 -0.14 2.08
C ASN A 574 22.32 1.20 2.81
N ASP A 575 21.33 2.05 2.52
CA ASP A 575 21.14 3.32 3.21
C ASP A 575 20.74 3.07 4.67
N LEU A 576 19.85 2.09 4.91
CA LEU A 576 19.47 1.65 6.26
C LEU A 576 20.67 1.03 7.00
N ASN A 577 21.44 0.16 6.33
CA ASN A 577 22.62 -0.48 6.91
C ASN A 577 23.69 0.55 7.31
N GLY A 578 24.04 1.47 6.41
CA GLY A 578 25.01 2.54 6.70
C GLY A 578 24.55 3.44 7.84
N ALA A 579 23.24 3.73 7.91
CA ALA A 579 22.65 4.55 8.96
C ALA A 579 22.80 3.91 10.35
N LEU A 580 22.59 2.59 10.44
CA LEU A 580 22.78 1.79 11.65
C LEU A 580 24.25 1.47 11.97
N GLY A 581 25.19 1.79 11.06
CA GLY A 581 26.61 1.46 11.23
C GLY A 581 26.91 -0.03 11.02
N ILE A 582 26.16 -0.67 10.12
CA ILE A 582 26.41 -2.02 9.61
C ILE A 582 27.29 -1.84 8.36
N THR A 583 28.62 -1.75 8.55
CA THR A 583 29.62 -1.46 7.52
C THR A 583 30.47 -2.66 7.12
N ASP A 584 30.45 -3.71 7.93
CA ASP A 584 31.24 -4.93 7.78
C ASP A 584 30.59 -6.06 8.61
N ARG A 585 31.06 -7.30 8.44
CA ARG A 585 30.59 -8.47 9.20
C ARG A 585 30.79 -8.35 10.71
N GLY A 586 31.70 -7.48 11.16
CA GLY A 586 31.91 -7.17 12.58
C GLY A 586 30.67 -6.59 13.26
N ALA A 587 29.72 -6.05 12.50
CA ALA A 587 28.42 -5.59 12.97
C ALA A 587 27.50 -6.71 13.51
N LEU A 588 27.79 -8.00 13.24
CA LEU A 588 26.96 -9.13 13.68
C LEU A 588 26.74 -9.17 15.21
N LYS A 589 27.79 -8.81 15.98
CA LYS A 589 27.75 -8.40 17.40
C LYS A 589 26.51 -7.60 17.80
N LYS A 590 26.36 -6.50 17.08
CA LYS A 590 25.39 -5.46 17.38
C LYS A 590 24.01 -5.88 16.90
N ILE A 591 23.94 -6.57 15.76
CA ILE A 591 22.69 -7.11 15.21
C ILE A 591 22.09 -8.16 16.16
N GLN A 592 22.88 -9.13 16.63
CA GLN A 592 22.43 -10.14 17.60
C GLN A 592 21.90 -9.53 18.90
N LYS A 593 22.53 -8.46 19.37
CA LYS A 593 22.11 -7.72 20.57
C LYS A 593 20.90 -6.81 20.35
N GLY A 594 20.54 -6.54 19.10
CA GLY A 594 19.56 -5.50 18.73
C GLY A 594 20.22 -4.12 18.69
N ILE A 595 20.10 -3.43 17.55
CA ILE A 595 20.64 -2.08 17.39
C ILE A 595 19.57 -1.08 17.80
N GLU A 596 19.76 -0.42 18.94
CA GLU A 596 18.91 0.68 19.39
C GLU A 596 19.00 1.87 18.42
N VAL A 597 17.87 2.28 17.84
CA VAL A 597 17.82 3.41 16.90
C VAL A 597 17.89 4.73 17.65
N LYS A 598 18.88 5.56 17.32
CA LYS A 598 19.13 6.87 17.94
C LYS A 598 19.01 7.99 16.92
N ARG A 599 18.79 9.21 17.38
CA ARG A 599 18.71 10.43 16.53
C ARG A 599 19.89 10.58 15.55
N LYS A 600 21.08 10.10 15.91
CA LYS A 600 22.27 10.10 15.02
C LYS A 600 22.15 9.14 13.83
N HIS A 601 21.44 8.02 13.96
CA HIS A 601 21.17 7.07 12.87
C HIS A 601 20.18 7.67 11.89
N VAL A 602 19.12 8.29 12.40
CA VAL A 602 18.12 9.02 11.60
C VAL A 602 18.76 10.15 10.79
N LYS A 603 19.57 11.00 11.44
CA LYS A 603 20.34 12.07 10.75
C LYS A 603 21.35 11.54 9.72
N ARG A 604 21.78 10.28 9.84
CA ARG A 604 22.69 9.65 8.87
C ARG A 604 21.90 9.12 7.68
N LEU A 605 20.76 8.46 7.91
CA LEU A 605 19.87 8.00 6.85
C LEU A 605 19.37 9.17 5.98
N MET A 606 18.92 10.26 6.61
CA MET A 606 18.49 11.46 5.89
C MET A 606 19.63 12.16 5.12
N ARG A 607 20.90 11.88 5.42
CA ARG A 607 22.02 12.35 4.58
C ARG A 607 22.22 11.46 3.36
N TYR A 608 21.89 10.18 3.45
CA TYR A 608 21.96 9.24 2.33
C TYR A 608 20.78 9.36 1.40
N VAL A 609 19.60 9.66 1.95
CA VAL A 609 18.35 9.84 1.21
C VAL A 609 17.69 11.13 1.73
N PRO A 610 18.02 12.29 1.13
CA PRO A 610 17.60 13.62 1.61
C PRO A 610 16.09 13.83 1.70
N HIS A 611 15.31 13.04 0.97
CA HIS A 611 13.85 13.14 0.90
C HIS A 611 13.12 12.32 1.98
N PHE A 612 13.83 11.54 2.80
CA PHE A 612 13.21 10.92 3.96
C PHE A 612 12.79 11.95 4.99
N HIS A 613 11.56 11.84 5.49
CA HIS A 613 11.24 12.46 6.76
C HIS A 613 11.87 11.68 7.92
N ALA A 614 12.24 12.40 8.97
CA ALA A 614 12.99 11.85 10.11
C ALA A 614 12.26 10.68 10.81
N GLN A 615 10.93 10.71 10.87
CA GLN A 615 10.15 9.67 11.54
C GLN A 615 9.93 8.43 10.66
N THR A 616 9.75 8.60 9.34
CA THR A 616 9.80 7.51 8.35
C THR A 616 11.14 6.81 8.42
N ALA A 617 12.23 7.58 8.44
CA ALA A 617 13.59 7.08 8.62
C ALA A 617 13.75 6.34 9.97
N ALA A 618 13.25 6.88 11.08
CA ALA A 618 13.32 6.24 12.39
C ALA A 618 12.54 4.91 12.44
N SER A 619 11.30 4.90 11.93
CA SER A 619 10.45 3.72 11.85
C SER A 619 11.07 2.65 10.95
N LEU A 620 11.52 3.00 9.74
CA LEU A 620 12.21 2.07 8.85
C LEU A 620 13.49 1.51 9.50
N LEU A 621 14.30 2.34 10.16
CA LEU A 621 15.49 1.89 10.87
C LEU A 621 15.16 0.94 12.03
N GLN A 622 14.08 1.21 12.77
CA GLN A 622 13.69 0.41 13.94
C GLN A 622 13.10 -0.92 13.51
N ARG A 623 12.20 -0.92 12.51
CA ARG A 623 11.67 -2.13 11.89
C ARG A 623 12.78 -2.96 11.26
N TRP A 624 13.69 -2.33 10.51
CA TRP A 624 14.83 -3.01 9.92
C TRP A 624 15.79 -3.60 10.95
N SER A 625 16.12 -2.86 12.02
CA SER A 625 16.97 -3.35 13.12
C SER A 625 16.37 -4.57 13.80
N THR A 626 15.07 -4.51 14.11
CA THR A 626 14.31 -5.59 14.77
C THR A 626 14.24 -6.83 13.86
N HIS A 627 13.95 -6.61 12.58
CA HIS A 627 13.89 -7.67 11.59
C HIS A 627 15.26 -8.33 11.37
N LEU A 628 16.34 -7.56 11.28
CA LEU A 628 17.69 -8.10 11.21
C LEU A 628 18.08 -8.89 12.46
N GLN A 629 17.73 -8.40 13.65
CA GLN A 629 17.99 -9.09 14.91
C GLN A 629 17.32 -10.47 14.93
N SER A 630 16.06 -10.56 14.50
CA SER A 630 15.33 -11.84 14.44
C SER A 630 15.96 -12.87 13.50
N ARG A 631 16.80 -12.42 12.55
CA ARG A 631 17.46 -13.25 11.52
C ARG A 631 18.98 -13.29 11.68
N ALA A 632 19.49 -12.78 12.82
CA ALA A 632 20.91 -12.60 13.07
C ALA A 632 21.68 -13.93 12.98
N ASP A 633 21.07 -15.04 13.40
CA ASP A 633 21.71 -16.36 13.34
C ASP A 633 22.00 -16.79 11.89
N THR A 634 21.15 -16.40 10.94
CA THR A 634 21.35 -16.71 9.51
C THR A 634 22.49 -15.90 8.86
N LEU A 635 22.98 -14.88 9.56
CA LEU A 635 24.15 -14.09 9.17
C LEU A 635 25.45 -14.69 9.71
N SER A 636 25.38 -15.59 10.69
CA SER A 636 26.55 -16.26 11.24
C SER A 636 27.04 -17.36 10.30
N MET A 637 28.35 -17.39 10.04
CA MET A 637 28.97 -18.52 9.34
C MET A 637 28.89 -19.80 10.17
N HIS A 638 28.91 -19.70 11.50
CA HIS A 638 28.82 -20.86 12.38
C HIS A 638 27.48 -21.61 12.21
N HIS A 639 26.36 -20.89 12.15
CA HIS A 639 25.04 -21.48 11.87
C HIS A 639 24.99 -22.24 10.54
N ARG A 640 25.76 -21.78 9.54
CA ARG A 640 25.81 -22.39 8.20
C ARG A 640 26.68 -23.65 8.13
N PHE A 641 27.59 -23.84 9.09
CA PHE A 641 28.67 -24.84 9.06
C PHE A 641 28.76 -25.70 10.32
N GLY A 642 27.94 -25.44 11.33
CA GLY A 642 28.10 -25.99 12.69
C GLY A 642 28.07 -27.51 12.76
N ASN A 643 27.39 -28.17 11.82
CA ASN A 643 27.26 -29.63 11.75
C ASN A 643 28.13 -30.28 10.65
N ASP A 644 28.93 -29.51 9.90
CA ASP A 644 29.77 -30.04 8.83
C ASP A 644 31.06 -30.67 9.38
N THR A 645 31.54 -31.72 8.70
CA THR A 645 32.90 -32.23 8.88
C THR A 645 33.94 -31.17 8.50
N GLU A 646 35.18 -31.33 8.95
CA GLU A 646 36.26 -30.38 8.62
C GLU A 646 36.45 -30.19 7.10
N ASP A 647 36.43 -31.29 6.33
CA ASP A 647 36.50 -31.23 4.88
C ASP A 647 35.24 -30.60 4.24
N GLY A 648 34.06 -30.79 4.85
CA GLY A 648 32.83 -30.13 4.45
C GLY A 648 32.89 -28.61 4.63
N ARG A 649 33.38 -28.15 5.79
CA ARG A 649 33.62 -26.72 6.08
C ARG A 649 34.62 -26.12 5.10
N PHE A 650 35.73 -26.82 4.84
CA PHE A 650 36.74 -26.40 3.87
C PHE A 650 36.16 -26.26 2.45
N ALA A 651 35.40 -27.24 1.97
CA ALA A 651 34.76 -27.20 0.66
C ALA A 651 33.73 -26.05 0.55
N HIS A 652 33.01 -25.77 1.63
CA HIS A 652 32.10 -24.63 1.68
C HIS A 652 32.81 -23.28 1.67
N LEU A 653 33.92 -23.14 2.38
CA LEU A 653 34.74 -21.93 2.35
C LEU A 653 35.29 -21.67 0.95
N GLN A 654 35.79 -22.70 0.25
CA GLN A 654 36.21 -22.59 -1.14
C GLN A 654 35.07 -22.07 -2.05
N LYS A 655 33.84 -22.56 -1.85
CA LYS A 655 32.65 -22.06 -2.57
C LYS A 655 32.34 -20.60 -2.24
N ILE A 656 32.45 -20.18 -0.97
CA ILE A 656 32.22 -18.79 -0.55
C ILE A 656 33.23 -17.85 -1.23
N VAL A 657 34.52 -18.19 -1.17
CA VAL A 657 35.60 -17.40 -1.77
C VAL A 657 35.38 -17.27 -3.28
N LYS A 658 35.11 -18.38 -3.95
CA LYS A 658 34.84 -18.40 -5.40
C LYS A 658 33.61 -17.58 -5.82
N LYS A 659 32.59 -17.47 -4.97
CA LYS A 659 31.29 -16.85 -5.30
C LYS A 659 31.21 -15.37 -4.93
N ASN A 660 32.14 -14.88 -4.11
CA ASN A 660 32.13 -13.53 -3.55
C ASN A 660 33.44 -12.75 -3.80
N LEU A 661 34.31 -13.29 -4.67
CA LEU A 661 35.42 -12.60 -5.32
C LEU A 661 35.25 -12.73 -6.84
N SER A 662 35.74 -11.75 -7.63
CA SER A 662 35.76 -11.88 -9.10
C SER A 662 36.64 -13.05 -9.54
N ILE A 663 36.43 -13.59 -10.75
CA ILE A 663 37.23 -14.73 -11.27
C ILE A 663 38.73 -14.38 -11.32
N ASN A 664 39.08 -13.15 -11.69
CA ASN A 664 40.45 -12.67 -11.69
C ASN A 664 41.04 -12.58 -10.27
N SER A 665 40.25 -12.17 -9.27
CA SER A 665 40.67 -12.12 -7.86
C SER A 665 40.77 -13.50 -7.21
N GLY A 666 39.87 -14.42 -7.55
CA GLY A 666 39.93 -15.81 -7.12
C GLY A 666 41.16 -16.51 -7.70
N GLY A 667 41.46 -16.32 -8.98
CA GLY A 667 42.71 -16.77 -9.59
C GLY A 667 43.95 -16.11 -8.98
N ARG A 668 43.92 -14.79 -8.74
CA ARG A 668 44.97 -14.06 -8.02
C ARG A 668 45.17 -14.56 -6.60
N LEU A 669 44.15 -14.93 -5.84
CA LEU A 669 44.29 -15.50 -4.50
C LEU A 669 45.18 -16.76 -4.51
N TRP A 670 44.90 -17.68 -5.45
CA TRP A 670 45.69 -18.90 -5.62
C TRP A 670 47.08 -18.63 -6.21
N ASN A 671 47.26 -17.54 -6.96
CA ASN A 671 48.53 -17.12 -7.55
C ASN A 671 49.43 -16.30 -6.59
N ILE A 672 48.86 -15.43 -5.76
CA ILE A 672 49.55 -14.55 -4.79
C ILE A 672 50.07 -15.38 -3.62
N ALA A 673 49.28 -16.33 -3.12
CA ALA A 673 49.68 -17.16 -1.98
C ALA A 673 50.36 -18.47 -2.38
N GLY A 674 50.18 -18.93 -3.62
CA GLY A 674 50.46 -20.31 -4.01
C GLY A 674 49.36 -21.27 -3.53
N ARG A 675 48.94 -22.19 -4.41
CA ARG A 675 47.75 -23.05 -4.23
C ARG A 675 47.70 -23.75 -2.86
N GLY A 676 48.83 -24.31 -2.43
CA GLY A 676 48.93 -25.01 -1.14
C GLY A 676 48.84 -24.12 0.10
N ARG A 677 49.31 -22.86 0.04
CA ARG A 677 49.24 -21.92 1.18
C ARG A 677 47.82 -21.39 1.37
N ALA A 678 47.12 -21.07 0.27
CA ALA A 678 45.72 -20.66 0.33
C ALA A 678 44.81 -21.81 0.81
N ASP A 679 45.05 -23.05 0.38
CA ASP A 679 44.34 -24.22 0.90
C ASP A 679 44.61 -24.44 2.40
N MET A 680 45.85 -24.28 2.84
CA MET A 680 46.22 -24.36 4.25
C MET A 680 45.49 -23.31 5.10
N ARG A 681 45.39 -22.06 4.64
CA ARG A 681 44.66 -20.99 5.36
C ARG A 681 43.16 -21.20 5.41
N LEU A 682 42.58 -21.69 4.32
CA LEU A 682 41.17 -22.05 4.30
C LEU A 682 40.87 -23.21 5.25
N ARG A 683 41.77 -24.20 5.36
CA ARG A 683 41.67 -25.27 6.37
C ARG A 683 41.80 -24.71 7.78
N GLN A 684 42.72 -23.77 8.02
CA GLN A 684 42.85 -23.10 9.31
C GLN A 684 41.58 -22.35 9.70
N HIS A 685 40.97 -21.57 8.80
CA HIS A 685 39.69 -20.92 9.07
C HIS A 685 38.53 -21.92 9.23
N ALA A 686 38.52 -23.04 8.50
CA ALA A 686 37.54 -24.11 8.67
C ALA A 686 37.64 -24.77 10.06
N HIS A 687 38.86 -24.84 10.60
CA HIS A 687 39.13 -25.29 11.97
C HIS A 687 38.65 -24.24 12.99
N ASP A 688 39.01 -22.96 12.83
CA ASP A 688 38.66 -21.88 13.78
C ASP A 688 37.14 -21.61 13.87
N LEU A 689 36.39 -21.85 12.78
CA LEU A 689 34.92 -21.76 12.74
C LEU A 689 34.21 -22.72 13.70
N ARG A 690 34.92 -23.75 14.20
CA ARG A 690 34.43 -24.66 15.25
C ARG A 690 34.33 -23.96 16.61
N ASP A 691 35.24 -23.03 16.90
CA ASP A 691 35.45 -22.54 18.27
C ASP A 691 34.99 -21.09 18.50
N ARG A 692 35.12 -20.17 17.53
CA ARG A 692 34.52 -18.80 17.55
C ARG A 692 34.37 -18.22 16.13
N GLU A 693 33.44 -17.29 15.94
CA GLU A 693 33.42 -16.45 14.72
C GLU A 693 34.76 -15.72 14.56
N VAL A 694 35.48 -16.02 13.46
CA VAL A 694 36.76 -15.41 13.08
C VAL A 694 36.64 -13.89 13.19
N ARG A 695 37.35 -13.27 14.16
CA ARG A 695 37.04 -11.88 14.56
C ARG A 695 38.06 -10.81 14.29
N LYS A 696 39.31 -11.08 13.91
CA LYS A 696 40.27 -10.02 13.53
C LYS A 696 41.42 -10.54 12.65
N PRO A 697 42.00 -9.69 11.78
CA PRO A 697 43.16 -10.03 10.94
C PRO A 697 44.44 -10.22 11.76
N LEU A 698 45.36 -11.01 11.21
CA LEU A 698 46.80 -10.87 11.48
C LEU A 698 47.29 -9.73 10.56
N GLU A 699 47.86 -8.66 11.12
CA GLU A 699 48.30 -7.50 10.31
C GLU A 699 49.39 -7.89 9.29
N GLY A 700 49.23 -7.41 8.05
CA GLY A 700 50.31 -7.38 7.05
C GLY A 700 50.27 -8.43 5.94
N ASP A 701 49.25 -9.29 5.85
CA ASP A 701 49.18 -10.34 4.83
C ASP A 701 48.11 -10.08 3.74
N THR A 702 48.54 -10.07 2.48
CA THR A 702 47.70 -9.82 1.30
C THR A 702 46.67 -10.92 1.02
N LEU A 703 46.87 -12.14 1.51
CA LEU A 703 45.91 -13.23 1.34
C LEU A 703 44.76 -13.14 2.36
N ASP A 704 45.03 -12.72 3.59
CA ASP A 704 44.01 -12.60 4.63
C ASP A 704 43.02 -11.47 4.30
N SER A 705 43.51 -10.34 3.79
CA SER A 705 42.64 -9.24 3.33
C SER A 705 41.70 -9.66 2.20
N VAL A 706 42.14 -10.50 1.26
CA VAL A 706 41.30 -11.01 0.17
C VAL A 706 40.22 -11.98 0.70
N LEU A 707 40.56 -12.82 1.67
CA LEU A 707 39.58 -13.69 2.33
C LEU A 707 38.56 -12.87 3.14
N GLU A 708 38.98 -11.79 3.80
CA GLU A 708 38.09 -10.87 4.52
C GLU A 708 37.07 -10.22 3.59
N VAL A 709 37.51 -9.70 2.45
CA VAL A 709 36.62 -9.14 1.42
C VAL A 709 35.58 -10.17 0.95
N ALA A 710 36.00 -11.42 0.75
CA ALA A 710 35.08 -12.49 0.36
C ALA A 710 33.99 -12.76 1.43
N PHE A 711 34.37 -12.70 2.71
CA PHE A 711 33.44 -12.90 3.82
C PHE A 711 32.51 -11.72 4.04
N ASP A 712 32.99 -10.49 3.94
CA ASP A 712 32.14 -9.29 4.02
C ASP A 712 31.14 -9.25 2.85
N ASN A 713 31.58 -9.59 1.64
CA ASN A 713 30.69 -9.73 0.49
C ASN A 713 29.62 -10.80 0.72
N ALA A 714 29.98 -11.95 1.33
CA ALA A 714 29.02 -12.99 1.66
C ALA A 714 28.00 -12.55 2.72
N PHE A 715 28.46 -11.79 3.74
CA PHE A 715 27.62 -11.24 4.81
C PHE A 715 26.57 -10.29 4.25
N PHE A 716 26.98 -9.23 3.55
CA PHE A 716 26.05 -8.24 3.01
C PHE A 716 25.16 -8.77 1.90
N ARG A 717 25.62 -9.75 1.13
CA ARG A 717 24.75 -10.48 0.20
C ARG A 717 23.60 -11.17 0.93
N ARG A 718 23.82 -11.67 2.14
CA ARG A 718 22.76 -12.25 2.97
C ARG A 718 21.88 -11.16 3.58
N VAL A 719 22.47 -10.08 4.10
CA VAL A 719 21.74 -8.91 4.64
C VAL A 719 20.79 -8.32 3.59
N SER A 720 21.25 -8.13 2.35
CA SER A 720 20.42 -7.63 1.25
C SER A 720 19.23 -8.54 0.95
N LYS A 721 19.43 -9.87 0.94
CA LYS A 721 18.32 -10.83 0.78
C LYS A 721 17.32 -10.78 1.91
N ILE A 722 17.79 -10.62 3.15
CA ILE A 722 16.93 -10.37 4.30
C ILE A 722 16.15 -9.06 4.11
N GLY A 723 16.74 -8.06 3.46
CA GLY A 723 16.03 -6.83 3.06
C GLY A 723 14.85 -7.09 2.12
N LEU A 724 15.01 -7.98 1.14
CA LEU A 724 13.89 -8.40 0.27
C LEU A 724 12.85 -9.22 1.04
N GLU A 725 13.28 -10.12 1.92
CA GLU A 725 12.39 -10.87 2.83
C GLU A 725 11.57 -9.89 3.71
N TRP A 726 12.20 -8.82 4.19
CA TRP A 726 11.58 -7.75 4.98
C TRP A 726 10.52 -6.98 4.19
N ALA A 727 10.84 -6.57 2.96
CA ALA A 727 9.92 -5.76 2.16
C ALA A 727 8.72 -6.52 1.58
N ARG A 728 8.79 -7.85 1.52
CA ARG A 728 7.68 -8.72 1.11
C ARG A 728 6.58 -8.82 2.16
N MET A 729 6.89 -8.67 3.45
CA MET A 729 5.93 -8.95 4.54
C MET A 729 4.58 -8.26 4.28
N GLU A 730 3.50 -9.03 4.36
CA GLU A 730 2.14 -8.56 4.07
C GLU A 730 1.60 -7.64 5.17
N GLY A 731 0.58 -6.84 4.84
CA GLY A 731 -0.01 -5.84 5.73
C GLY A 731 0.64 -4.44 5.64
N PRO A 732 0.35 -3.54 6.59
CA PRO A 732 0.79 -2.14 6.60
C PRO A 732 2.32 -1.96 6.63
N GLU A 733 3.09 -3.04 6.74
CA GLU A 733 4.54 -2.99 6.72
C GLU A 733 5.16 -3.10 5.33
N ARG A 734 4.36 -3.50 4.32
CA ARG A 734 4.82 -3.74 2.95
C ARG A 734 5.53 -2.50 2.41
N VAL A 735 6.77 -2.69 1.98
CA VAL A 735 7.53 -1.67 1.25
C VAL A 735 7.57 -2.10 -0.20
N PRO A 736 6.89 -1.40 -1.13
CA PRO A 736 7.04 -1.65 -2.56
C PRO A 736 8.50 -1.73 -2.98
N VAL A 737 8.81 -2.62 -3.92
CA VAL A 737 10.18 -2.81 -4.41
C VAL A 737 10.24 -2.52 -5.90
N GLU A 738 11.24 -1.73 -6.28
CA GLU A 738 11.63 -1.48 -7.65
C GLU A 738 12.96 -2.17 -7.96
N PHE A 739 13.08 -2.68 -9.18
CA PHE A 739 14.23 -3.43 -9.62
C PHE A 739 14.75 -2.93 -10.97
N LEU A 740 15.94 -2.35 -10.97
CA LEU A 740 16.64 -1.94 -12.18
C LEU A 740 17.22 -3.18 -12.88
N VAL A 741 16.77 -3.47 -14.10
CA VAL A 741 17.16 -4.65 -14.91
C VAL A 741 18.05 -4.29 -16.10
N TYR A 742 19.01 -3.40 -15.87
CA TYR A 742 20.00 -3.00 -16.86
C TYR A 742 21.38 -2.78 -16.25
N SER A 743 22.41 -2.78 -17.08
CA SER A 743 23.79 -2.46 -16.71
C SER A 743 24.49 -1.68 -17.83
N LYS A 744 25.65 -1.08 -17.56
CA LYS A 744 26.53 -0.57 -18.61
C LYS A 744 27.46 -1.67 -19.13
N ASP A 745 27.70 -1.76 -20.42
CA ASP A 745 28.76 -2.60 -20.99
C ASP A 745 30.14 -1.94 -20.86
N ALA A 746 31.19 -2.63 -21.31
CA ALA A 746 32.57 -2.13 -21.25
C ALA A 746 32.80 -0.81 -22.02
N ASN A 747 31.90 -0.49 -22.95
CA ASN A 747 31.93 0.74 -23.73
C ASN A 747 31.03 1.83 -23.12
N GLY A 748 30.38 1.56 -21.99
CA GLY A 748 29.49 2.48 -21.29
C GLY A 748 28.05 2.49 -21.81
N ASN A 749 27.69 1.63 -22.77
CA ASN A 749 26.34 1.56 -23.31
C ASN A 749 25.40 0.79 -22.38
N TYR A 750 24.15 1.24 -22.26
CA TYR A 750 23.16 0.52 -21.47
C TYR A 750 22.68 -0.74 -22.18
N GLN A 751 22.62 -1.85 -21.45
CA GLN A 751 22.06 -3.11 -21.91
C GLN A 751 20.98 -3.57 -20.94
N ASN A 752 19.77 -3.79 -21.48
CA ASN A 752 18.66 -4.41 -20.77
C ASN A 752 18.83 -5.92 -20.69
N PHE A 753 18.34 -6.52 -19.61
CA PHE A 753 18.19 -7.98 -19.54
C PHE A 753 16.77 -8.34 -20.00
N ASP A 754 16.66 -9.09 -21.10
CA ASP A 754 15.38 -9.44 -21.72
C ASP A 754 14.56 -10.42 -20.87
N ASP A 755 15.24 -11.30 -20.14
CA ASP A 755 14.58 -12.37 -19.41
C ASP A 755 15.17 -12.59 -18.01
N VAL A 756 14.28 -12.99 -17.11
CA VAL A 756 14.45 -13.13 -15.67
C VAL A 756 15.33 -14.36 -15.38
N GLY A 757 16.59 -14.38 -15.82
CA GLY A 757 17.47 -15.56 -15.72
C GLY A 757 18.41 -15.77 -16.92
N ALA A 758 18.32 -14.95 -17.97
CA ALA A 758 19.32 -14.95 -19.02
C ALA A 758 20.69 -14.60 -18.39
N LYS A 759 21.70 -15.42 -18.68
CA LYS A 759 23.08 -15.02 -18.38
C LYS A 759 23.34 -13.73 -19.18
N PRO A 760 24.02 -12.72 -18.61
CA PRO A 760 24.59 -11.67 -19.44
C PRO A 760 25.34 -12.33 -20.61
N SER A 761 25.39 -11.68 -21.77
CA SER A 761 26.19 -12.20 -22.88
C SER A 761 27.57 -12.60 -22.34
N ALA A 762 28.14 -13.72 -22.82
CA ALA A 762 29.42 -14.20 -22.30
C ALA A 762 30.50 -13.09 -22.32
N GLN A 763 30.37 -12.16 -23.26
CA GLN A 763 31.14 -10.91 -23.38
C GLN A 763 30.86 -9.90 -22.26
N ALA A 764 29.61 -9.57 -21.94
CA ALA A 764 29.28 -8.67 -20.83
C ALA A 764 29.71 -9.28 -19.48
N HIS A 765 29.53 -10.59 -19.30
CA HIS A 765 29.99 -11.30 -18.12
C HIS A 765 31.53 -11.32 -18.01
N ALA A 766 32.25 -11.52 -19.12
CA ALA A 766 33.71 -11.54 -19.16
C ALA A 766 34.33 -10.15 -18.98
N ALA A 767 33.80 -9.11 -19.63
CA ALA A 767 34.31 -7.74 -19.53
C ALA A 767 34.11 -7.15 -18.12
N TRP A 768 33.01 -7.50 -17.45
CA TRP A 768 32.76 -7.12 -16.05
C TRP A 768 33.58 -7.92 -15.02
N MET A 769 34.02 -9.13 -15.37
CA MET A 769 34.95 -9.92 -14.56
C MET A 769 36.39 -9.40 -14.63
N ASP A 770 36.69 -8.50 -15.58
CA ASP A 770 38.02 -7.97 -15.86
C ASP A 770 38.32 -6.63 -15.15
N THR A 771 37.33 -6.04 -14.47
CA THR A 771 37.50 -4.83 -13.64
C THR A 771 38.44 -5.12 -12.46
N SER A 772 39.46 -4.26 -12.27
CA SER A 772 40.50 -4.49 -11.27
C SER A 772 40.00 -4.37 -9.83
N VAL A 773 40.64 -5.07 -8.88
CA VAL A 773 40.31 -5.01 -7.44
C VAL A 773 40.49 -3.61 -6.86
N ASP A 774 41.46 -2.88 -7.37
CA ASP A 774 41.80 -1.53 -6.92
C ASP A 774 40.76 -0.50 -7.43
N ASP A 775 40.14 -0.76 -8.59
CA ASP A 775 39.03 0.04 -9.14
C ASP A 775 37.67 -0.37 -8.56
N ALA A 776 37.54 -1.60 -8.05
CA ALA A 776 36.28 -2.12 -7.55
C ALA A 776 35.84 -1.45 -6.23
N GLY A 777 36.74 -1.05 -5.33
CA GLY A 777 36.36 -0.45 -4.04
C GLY A 777 35.19 -1.19 -3.33
N PRO A 778 34.36 -0.53 -2.51
CA PRO A 778 33.11 -1.10 -1.99
C PRO A 778 32.01 -1.28 -3.07
N ASN A 779 32.34 -1.25 -4.38
CA ASN A 779 31.39 -1.41 -5.47
C ASN A 779 31.04 -2.89 -5.65
N TYR A 780 29.93 -3.24 -5.02
CA TYR A 780 29.28 -4.53 -4.95
C TYR A 780 28.90 -5.16 -6.30
N PHE A 781 29.48 -6.32 -6.64
CA PHE A 781 28.91 -7.34 -7.54
C PHE A 781 29.30 -8.73 -7.01
N PRO A 782 28.35 -9.60 -6.55
CA PRO A 782 27.26 -10.15 -7.33
C PRO A 782 25.95 -10.27 -6.52
N ILE A 783 25.49 -9.17 -5.90
CA ILE A 783 24.24 -9.22 -5.16
C ILE A 783 23.05 -9.27 -6.12
N THR A 784 23.03 -8.50 -7.20
CA THR A 784 21.86 -8.32 -8.09
C THR A 784 21.31 -9.62 -8.66
N MET A 785 22.14 -10.54 -9.18
CA MET A 785 21.61 -11.86 -9.64
C MET A 785 21.07 -12.73 -8.51
N SER A 786 21.54 -12.54 -7.28
CA SER A 786 21.08 -13.30 -6.12
C SER A 786 19.95 -12.63 -5.34
N GLU A 787 19.89 -11.31 -5.34
CA GLU A 787 18.73 -10.47 -4.99
C GLU A 787 17.60 -10.82 -5.93
N TYR A 788 17.86 -10.86 -7.24
CA TYR A 788 16.86 -11.18 -8.25
C TYR A 788 16.34 -12.61 -8.14
N ARG A 789 17.23 -13.60 -7.95
CA ARG A 789 16.81 -14.96 -7.57
C ARG A 789 16.02 -14.99 -6.27
N THR A 790 16.33 -14.09 -5.34
CA THR A 790 15.60 -13.96 -4.09
C THR A 790 14.24 -13.29 -4.32
N VAL A 791 14.10 -12.25 -5.14
CA VAL A 791 12.83 -11.65 -5.58
C VAL A 791 11.94 -12.71 -6.22
N ARG A 792 12.49 -13.53 -7.12
CA ARG A 792 11.78 -14.67 -7.71
C ARG A 792 11.38 -15.71 -6.67
N LYS A 793 12.31 -16.07 -5.77
CA LYS A 793 12.02 -17.02 -4.68
C LYS A 793 10.95 -16.48 -3.72
N LEU A 794 10.88 -15.17 -3.58
CA LEU A 794 9.99 -14.45 -2.69
C LEU A 794 8.72 -13.97 -3.39
N ALA A 795 8.46 -14.35 -4.64
CA ALA A 795 7.25 -13.95 -5.37
C ALA A 795 6.94 -12.45 -5.34
N MET A 796 7.95 -11.61 -5.17
CA MET A 796 7.69 -10.21 -4.91
C MET A 796 7.19 -9.58 -6.20
N THR A 797 5.99 -8.99 -6.17
CA THR A 797 5.58 -8.03 -7.20
C THR A 797 6.54 -6.86 -7.11
N VAL A 798 7.45 -6.76 -8.09
CA VAL A 798 8.41 -5.66 -8.19
C VAL A 798 8.13 -4.88 -9.47
N GLN A 799 8.23 -3.56 -9.37
CA GLN A 799 8.23 -2.73 -10.56
C GLN A 799 9.59 -2.85 -11.24
N VAL A 800 9.59 -3.27 -12.50
CA VAL A 800 10.82 -3.49 -13.28
C VAL A 800 11.17 -2.22 -14.03
N ILE A 801 12.39 -1.74 -13.84
CA ILE A 801 12.89 -0.51 -14.47
C ILE A 801 13.98 -0.91 -15.47
N ARG A 802 13.72 -0.64 -16.74
CA ARG A 802 14.64 -0.89 -17.85
C ARG A 802 15.50 0.35 -18.11
N ALA A 803 16.61 0.17 -18.83
CA ALA A 803 17.42 1.28 -19.29
C ALA A 803 16.56 2.23 -20.13
N PRO A 804 16.69 3.56 -19.93
CA PRO A 804 16.03 4.53 -20.79
C PRO A 804 16.45 4.26 -22.24
N VAL A 805 15.46 4.19 -23.13
CA VAL A 805 15.67 3.85 -24.55
C VAL A 805 16.42 4.95 -25.29
N GLU A 806 16.52 6.14 -24.71
CA GLU A 806 17.32 7.26 -25.22
C GLU A 806 18.06 7.98 -24.07
N LEU A 807 19.37 8.13 -24.24
CA LEU A 807 20.18 9.21 -23.67
C LEU A 807 21.04 9.79 -24.77
#